data_AF-A0A5P9HLJ6-F1
#
_entry.id   AF-A0A5P9HLJ6-F1
#
_cell.length_a   1.000
_cell.length_b   1.000
_cell.length_c   1.000
_cell.angle_alpha   90.00
_cell.angle_beta   90.00
_cell.angle_gamma   90.00
#
_symmetry.space_group_name_H-M   'P 1'
#
loop_
_entity.id
_entity.type
_entity.pdbx_description
1 polymer ?
#
loop_
_entity_poly.entity_id
_entity_poly.type
_entity_poly.pdbx_seq_one_letter_code
_entity_poly.pdbx_strand_id
1 'polypeptide(L)'
;MLEEISQEKIDRFRLLLQQLELSSDDIFPYFSNGAIERLTVEKTNKRWHFHFILQKVLPVNVYHLFYERLTKSFSHIANVSFNITVQERTFEESSIRDYWPLCLKELDGCSPPLLMLLQGQTPTLQGNKLMLSARNEAEAIALKKKLAHTIGSTYESFGFPAFLLDTSLSQSDEEYQQFVEQKQQEDKQKALAAVTEMQKKESAKDDNTVSGPVMIGYNIKDDVEIKTLDEIVEEERRVAVQGYVFDAETKELRSGRTLLTFKITDYTNSIMVKMFSRDKEDVPLLQAVKKGMWLKVRGSVQNDTFVRDLVMMANDINEFKGKEIIDTAPEDEKRVELHVHSPMSTMDGISSISSLVAQAKKWGHKAIAITDHAVAQGYPEAYSAGKKNGVKILYGLEANLVDDGVPIAYNSAHRNLAEETYVVFDVETTGLSAMYDTIIELAAVKIRGGEIIDRFESFANPHHPLSATTINLTGITDDMVRDAPEVEDVLRDFSQWMQEDILVAHNASFDMGFLNIGFQRIGLGKTKNPVIDTLELGRLLFPDLKNHRLNTLCKKFDIELTQHHRAIYDAEATGYLLVKMLKDALEKGIVYHDELNEHSGTTDAFKRARPSHVTLLAVNDIGLKNIYKIVSISHMNYFYRVPRIPRSQLQKYREGIIVGTACDKGEVFEGMMQKAPDEVEAIAEFYDYIEVQPPSNYEHLIELELVRDHKALKEIISNIVKLGDKLEKPVVATGNVHYLKEEDKIHREILVRSQSGANPLNRHKLPDVHFRTTDEMLAQFSFLGEEKAKEIVVFNTQKVASMIEEIKPIKDDLYTPKIEGADDEIRDMSYSMARRIYGDNLPEIVEKRIEKELKSIIGHGFAVIYLISHKLVKKSLDDGYLVGSRGSVGSSFVATMTEITEVNPLPPHYVCPSCQHSEFFDDGSVGSGFDLPDKDCPKCGEAFKKDGHDIPFETFLGFKGDKVPDIDLSATRS
;
A
#
# COMPACT_ATOMS: atom_id res chain seq x y z
N MET A 1 29.26 17.96 26.61
CA MET A 1 29.30 18.81 27.81
C MET A 1 27.87 19.12 28.17
N LEU A 2 27.38 18.68 29.32
CA LEU A 2 26.07 19.08 29.81
C LEU A 2 26.14 20.56 30.20
N GLU A 3 25.19 21.37 29.74
CA GLU A 3 25.01 22.76 30.18
C GLU A 3 24.88 22.82 31.71
N GLU A 4 25.37 23.88 32.35
CA GLU A 4 25.18 24.08 33.79
C GLU A 4 23.67 24.10 34.09
N ILE A 5 23.20 23.15 34.91
CA ILE A 5 21.80 23.07 35.31
C ILE A 5 21.48 24.29 36.17
N SER A 6 20.58 25.14 35.69
CA SER A 6 20.13 26.34 36.42
C SER A 6 19.56 25.98 37.79
N GLN A 7 19.90 26.76 38.82
CA GLN A 7 19.43 26.60 40.20
C GLN A 7 17.90 26.46 40.30
N GLU A 8 17.15 27.19 39.48
CA GLU A 8 15.68 27.13 39.43
C GLU A 8 15.14 25.72 39.12
N LYS A 9 15.79 24.96 38.23
CA LYS A 9 15.38 23.59 37.86
C LYS A 9 15.60 22.60 39.01
N ILE A 10 16.65 22.83 39.81
CA ILE A 10 16.96 22.04 41.01
C ILE A 10 15.92 22.33 42.11
N ASP A 11 15.59 23.61 42.32
CA ASP A 11 14.62 24.02 43.33
C ASP A 11 13.21 23.49 43.02
N ARG A 12 12.79 23.53 41.73
CA ARG A 12 11.53 22.91 41.28
C ARG A 12 11.50 21.39 41.51
N PHE A 13 12.62 20.70 41.31
CA PHE A 13 12.69 19.27 41.59
C PHE A 13 12.59 18.96 43.08
N ARG A 14 13.24 19.75 43.94
CA ARG A 14 13.10 19.61 45.40
C ARG A 14 11.66 19.84 45.87
N LEU A 15 10.98 20.83 45.31
CA LEU A 15 9.57 21.06 45.59
C LEU A 15 8.70 19.86 45.18
N LEU A 16 8.97 19.27 44.01
CA LEU A 16 8.30 18.05 43.57
C LEU A 16 8.57 16.89 44.55
N LEU A 17 9.81 16.64 44.97
CA LEU A 17 10.12 15.58 45.93
C LEU A 17 9.40 15.76 47.27
N GLN A 18 9.23 17.00 47.73
CA GLN A 18 8.42 17.30 48.92
C GLN A 18 6.95 16.94 48.70
N GLN A 19 6.37 17.28 47.54
CA GLN A 19 4.99 16.91 47.19
C GLN A 19 4.79 15.39 47.07
N LEU A 20 5.83 14.66 46.65
CA LEU A 20 5.81 13.21 46.56
C LEU A 20 6.06 12.50 47.91
N GLU A 21 6.34 13.26 48.97
CA GLU A 21 6.74 12.79 50.30
C GLU A 21 8.03 11.93 50.28
N LEU A 22 8.96 12.22 49.37
CA LEU A 22 10.23 11.50 49.20
C LEU A 22 11.41 12.20 49.89
N SER A 23 11.17 12.67 51.12
CA SER A 23 12.13 13.46 51.91
C SER A 23 12.76 12.68 53.08
N SER A 24 12.61 11.35 53.12
CA SER A 24 13.25 10.52 54.15
C SER A 24 14.77 10.44 53.94
N ASP A 25 15.53 10.42 55.04
CA ASP A 25 17.00 10.40 55.03
C ASP A 25 17.60 9.23 54.23
N ASP A 26 16.90 8.10 54.11
CA ASP A 26 17.35 6.91 53.38
C ASP A 26 17.11 6.98 51.84
N ILE A 27 16.26 7.89 51.36
CA ILE A 27 15.84 7.98 49.94
C ILE A 27 16.32 9.28 49.29
N PHE A 28 16.28 10.39 50.03
CA PHE A 28 16.68 11.71 49.56
C PHE A 28 18.10 11.77 48.95
N PRO A 29 19.11 11.02 49.44
CA PRO A 29 20.45 11.01 48.86
C PRO A 29 20.49 10.65 47.37
N TYR A 30 19.60 9.77 46.88
CA TYR A 30 19.51 9.38 45.47
C TYR A 30 19.05 10.53 44.54
N PHE A 31 18.46 11.58 45.11
CA PHE A 31 17.90 12.72 44.40
C PHE A 31 18.61 14.05 44.69
N SER A 32 19.66 14.02 45.50
CA SER A 32 20.33 15.21 46.09
C SER A 32 20.83 16.26 45.09
N ASN A 33 21.11 15.86 43.85
CA ASN A 33 21.51 16.72 42.71
C ASN A 33 20.57 16.59 41.50
N GLY A 34 19.32 16.19 41.73
CA GLY A 34 18.34 16.03 40.66
C GLY A 34 17.73 17.35 40.21
N ALA A 35 17.24 17.38 38.97
CA ALA A 35 16.56 18.54 38.39
C ALA A 35 15.44 18.11 37.44
N ILE A 36 14.44 18.98 37.26
CA ILE A 36 13.47 18.84 36.17
C ILE A 36 14.05 19.58 34.96
N GLU A 37 14.48 18.85 33.95
CA GLU A 37 15.00 19.44 32.72
C GLU A 37 13.88 20.16 31.96
N ARG A 38 12.75 19.47 31.80
CA ARG A 38 11.54 19.94 31.12
C ARG A 38 10.33 19.13 31.56
N LEU A 39 9.17 19.76 31.57
CA LEU A 39 7.87 19.09 31.67
C LEU A 39 7.10 19.34 30.36
N THR A 40 6.70 18.27 29.69
CA THR A 40 5.87 18.32 28.49
C THR A 40 4.42 18.08 28.88
N VAL A 41 3.52 19.01 28.55
CA VAL A 41 2.10 18.92 28.89
C VAL A 41 1.27 18.83 27.61
N GLU A 42 0.60 17.70 27.43
CA GLU A 42 -0.35 17.46 26.34
C GLU A 42 -1.78 17.63 26.89
N LYS A 43 -2.35 18.81 26.65
CA LYS A 43 -3.66 19.20 27.21
C LYS A 43 -4.81 18.34 26.69
N THR A 44 -4.78 17.97 25.42
CA THR A 44 -5.86 17.25 24.72
C THR A 44 -6.10 15.86 25.32
N ASN A 45 -5.02 15.16 25.68
CA ASN A 45 -5.08 13.81 26.23
C ASN A 45 -4.89 13.75 27.76
N LYS A 46 -4.83 14.91 28.44
CA LYS A 46 -4.46 15.04 29.86
C LYS A 46 -3.20 14.22 30.21
N ARG A 47 -2.12 14.40 29.44
CA ARG A 47 -0.85 13.67 29.66
C ARG A 47 0.28 14.61 30.02
N TRP A 48 1.01 14.28 31.08
CA TRP A 48 2.20 14.99 31.53
C TRP A 48 3.41 14.07 31.41
N HIS A 49 4.48 14.54 30.76
CA HIS A 49 5.72 13.79 30.62
C HIS A 49 6.89 14.58 31.18
N PHE A 50 7.50 14.07 32.26
CA PHE A 50 8.63 14.71 32.93
C PHE A 50 9.97 14.21 32.36
N HIS A 51 10.88 15.14 32.10
CA HIS A 51 12.27 14.85 31.80
C HIS A 51 13.11 15.20 33.04
N PHE A 52 13.65 14.19 33.72
CA PHE A 52 14.47 14.37 34.92
C PHE A 52 15.95 14.23 34.60
N ILE A 53 16.79 15.02 35.28
CA ILE A 53 18.24 14.80 35.34
C ILE A 53 18.58 14.35 36.75
N LEU A 54 19.31 13.25 36.91
CA LEU A 54 19.78 12.71 38.19
C LEU A 54 21.30 12.50 38.17
N GLN A 55 21.90 12.32 39.36
CA GLN A 55 23.34 12.06 39.46
C GLN A 55 23.69 10.67 38.91
N LYS A 56 22.92 9.64 39.27
CA LYS A 56 23.15 8.22 38.97
C LYS A 56 21.84 7.53 38.63
N VAL A 57 21.93 6.34 38.04
CA VAL A 57 20.79 5.45 37.85
C VAL A 57 20.21 5.08 39.22
N LEU A 58 18.89 5.14 39.36
CA LEU A 58 18.22 4.81 40.61
C LEU A 58 18.31 3.28 40.87
N PRO A 59 18.39 2.84 42.13
CA PRO A 59 18.07 1.46 42.47
C PRO A 59 16.61 1.15 42.13
N VAL A 60 16.31 -0.08 41.66
CA VAL A 60 14.99 -0.43 41.11
C VAL A 60 13.84 -0.19 42.10
N ASN A 61 14.09 -0.44 43.39
CA ASN A 61 13.13 -0.21 44.47
C ASN A 61 12.84 1.29 44.68
N VAL A 62 13.86 2.14 44.55
CA VAL A 62 13.72 3.60 44.63
C VAL A 62 13.00 4.13 43.39
N TYR A 63 13.29 3.60 42.21
CA TYR A 63 12.58 3.95 40.98
C TYR A 63 11.11 3.57 41.03
N HIS A 64 10.78 2.35 41.48
CA HIS A 64 9.40 1.92 41.66
C HIS A 64 8.63 2.84 42.59
N LEU A 65 9.23 3.16 43.73
CA LEU A 65 8.62 4.07 44.70
C LEU A 65 8.43 5.48 44.11
N PHE A 66 9.41 5.99 43.36
CA PHE A 66 9.31 7.28 42.68
C PHE A 66 8.21 7.28 41.62
N TYR A 67 8.14 6.25 40.78
CA TYR A 67 7.10 6.08 39.76
C TYR A 67 5.70 6.01 40.38
N GLU A 68 5.51 5.18 41.41
CA GLU A 68 4.22 5.02 42.08
C GLU A 68 3.77 6.33 42.75
N ARG A 69 4.67 7.02 43.47
CA ARG A 69 4.36 8.29 44.11
C ARG A 69 4.04 9.38 43.09
N LEU A 70 4.80 9.47 42.00
CA LEU A 70 4.60 10.46 40.95
C LEU A 70 3.27 10.24 40.24
N THR A 71 2.99 9.02 39.78
CA THR A 71 1.74 8.69 39.10
C THR A 71 0.52 8.88 40.01
N LYS A 72 0.60 8.43 41.27
CA LYS A 72 -0.49 8.58 42.25
C LYS A 72 -0.78 10.05 42.56
N SER A 73 0.24 10.86 42.81
CA SER A 73 0.08 12.26 43.22
C SER A 73 -0.62 13.10 42.14
N PHE A 74 -0.35 12.82 40.87
CA PHE A 74 -0.92 13.57 39.75
C PHE A 74 -2.07 12.86 39.02
N SER A 75 -2.46 11.65 39.46
CA SER A 75 -3.53 10.85 38.84
C SER A 75 -4.87 11.58 38.68
N HIS A 76 -5.18 12.52 39.57
CA HIS A 76 -6.39 13.34 39.53
C HIS A 76 -6.34 14.48 38.49
N ILE A 77 -5.15 14.77 37.94
CA ILE A 77 -4.90 15.88 37.00
C ILE A 77 -4.58 15.34 35.60
N ALA A 78 -3.65 14.40 35.52
CA ALA A 78 -3.12 13.90 34.25
C ALA A 78 -2.54 12.48 34.40
N ASN A 79 -2.50 11.75 33.29
CA ASN A 79 -1.70 10.54 33.20
C ASN A 79 -0.21 10.93 33.07
N VAL A 80 0.62 10.43 33.98
CA VAL A 80 2.01 10.87 34.12
C VAL A 80 2.99 9.80 33.67
N SER A 81 3.98 10.22 32.89
CA SER A 81 5.15 9.42 32.50
C SER A 81 6.42 10.23 32.67
N PHE A 82 7.58 9.58 32.64
CA PHE A 82 8.85 10.28 32.72
C PHE A 82 10.01 9.47 32.14
N ASN A 83 11.11 10.18 31.87
CA ASN A 83 12.41 9.62 31.55
C ASN A 83 13.50 10.31 32.39
N ILE A 84 14.58 9.56 32.65
CA ILE A 84 15.70 10.00 33.48
C ILE A 84 16.95 10.07 32.60
N THR A 85 17.65 11.19 32.67
CA THR A 85 19.02 11.35 32.17
C THR A 85 19.96 11.39 33.37
N VAL A 86 21.07 10.65 33.33
CA VAL A 86 22.05 10.64 34.43
C VAL A 86 23.33 11.39 34.07
N GLN A 87 23.92 12.07 35.06
CA GLN A 87 25.21 12.75 34.90
C GLN A 87 26.37 11.75 34.92
N GLU A 88 26.35 10.79 35.84
CA GLU A 88 27.31 9.70 35.91
C GLU A 88 26.72 8.46 35.22
N ARG A 89 27.31 8.07 34.09
CA ARG A 89 26.87 6.90 33.30
C ARG A 89 27.39 5.56 33.85
N THR A 90 27.80 5.52 35.11
CA THR A 90 28.26 4.31 35.80
C THR A 90 27.10 3.67 36.55
N PHE A 91 26.97 2.35 36.43
CA PHE A 91 25.92 1.56 37.08
C PHE A 91 26.46 0.15 37.39
N GLU A 92 25.83 -0.56 38.32
CA GLU A 92 26.16 -1.94 38.62
C GLU A 92 25.47 -2.89 37.63
N GLU A 93 26.14 -3.95 37.19
CA GLU A 93 25.55 -4.90 36.23
C GLU A 93 24.30 -5.59 36.79
N SER A 94 24.24 -5.78 38.10
CA SER A 94 23.05 -6.26 38.84
C SER A 94 21.80 -5.40 38.54
N SER A 95 21.98 -4.08 38.39
CA SER A 95 20.88 -3.15 38.12
C SER A 95 20.19 -3.42 36.78
N ILE A 96 20.90 -3.94 35.77
CA ILE A 96 20.27 -4.32 34.49
C ILE A 96 19.26 -5.45 34.70
N ARG A 97 19.62 -6.44 35.53
CA ARG A 97 18.76 -7.60 35.82
C ARG A 97 17.56 -7.19 36.65
N ASP A 98 17.77 -6.31 37.63
CA ASP A 98 16.73 -5.81 38.51
C ASP A 98 15.65 -5.01 37.74
N TYR A 99 16.05 -4.24 36.72
CA TYR A 99 15.14 -3.48 35.86
C TYR A 99 14.48 -4.30 34.74
N TRP A 100 14.89 -5.55 34.55
CA TRP A 100 14.38 -6.38 33.45
C TRP A 100 12.85 -6.60 33.50
N PRO A 101 12.23 -6.94 34.65
CA PRO A 101 10.78 -7.08 34.72
C PRO A 101 10.00 -5.80 34.37
N LEU A 102 10.58 -4.63 34.66
CA LEU A 102 10.01 -3.33 34.27
C LEU A 102 10.06 -3.13 32.76
N CYS A 103 11.21 -3.45 32.16
CA CYS A 103 11.39 -3.40 30.71
C CYS A 103 10.37 -4.31 29.98
N LEU A 104 10.10 -5.51 30.53
CA LEU A 104 9.12 -6.43 29.95
C LEU A 104 7.68 -5.91 30.01
N LYS A 105 7.29 -5.13 31.02
CA LYS A 105 5.94 -4.55 31.11
C LYS A 105 5.66 -3.54 30.00
N GLU A 106 6.67 -2.78 29.58
CA GLU A 106 6.57 -1.86 28.44
C GLU A 106 6.45 -2.60 27.09
N LEU A 107 6.59 -3.93 27.07
CA LEU A 107 6.48 -4.78 25.89
C LEU A 107 5.11 -5.48 25.75
N ASP A 108 4.09 -5.17 26.55
CA ASP A 108 2.78 -5.86 26.59
C ASP A 108 1.97 -5.86 25.27
N GLY A 109 2.43 -5.18 24.22
CA GLY A 109 1.89 -5.26 22.85
C GLY A 109 2.67 -6.18 21.88
N CYS A 110 3.70 -6.89 22.34
CA CYS A 110 4.53 -7.77 21.52
C CYS A 110 3.91 -9.16 21.33
N SER A 111 4.40 -9.92 20.33
CA SER A 111 3.90 -11.27 20.05
C SER A 111 4.03 -12.19 21.27
N PRO A 112 2.97 -12.90 21.69
CA PRO A 112 3.00 -13.78 22.88
C PRO A 112 4.17 -14.76 22.96
N PRO A 113 4.65 -15.37 21.85
CA PRO A 113 5.80 -16.28 21.89
C PRO A 113 7.13 -15.61 22.29
N LEU A 114 7.37 -14.38 21.83
CA LEU A 114 8.59 -13.63 22.17
C LEU A 114 8.54 -13.12 23.61
N LEU A 115 7.36 -12.66 24.07
CA LEU A 115 7.18 -12.29 25.48
C LEU A 115 7.42 -13.49 26.41
N MET A 116 6.88 -14.66 26.08
CA MET A 116 7.11 -15.89 26.87
C MET A 116 8.60 -16.29 26.89
N LEU A 117 9.32 -16.09 25.78
CA LEU A 117 10.77 -16.32 25.72
C LEU A 117 11.54 -15.34 26.61
N LEU A 118 11.16 -14.06 26.64
CA LEU A 118 11.84 -13.02 27.43
C LEU A 118 11.54 -13.10 28.93
N GLN A 119 10.32 -13.51 29.31
CA GLN A 119 9.92 -13.73 30.71
C GLN A 119 10.68 -14.88 31.37
N GLY A 120 11.16 -15.85 30.59
CA GLY A 120 11.92 -17.00 31.09
C GLY A 120 13.43 -16.78 31.24
N GLN A 121 13.93 -15.56 31.04
CA GLN A 121 15.37 -15.26 31.05
C GLN A 121 15.67 -13.87 31.62
N THR A 122 16.94 -13.62 31.92
CA THR A 122 17.45 -12.30 32.31
C THR A 122 18.63 -11.91 31.41
N PRO A 123 18.71 -10.67 30.91
CA PRO A 123 19.81 -10.23 30.07
C PRO A 123 21.13 -10.22 30.84
N THR A 124 22.21 -10.49 30.12
CA THR A 124 23.59 -10.36 30.61
C THR A 124 24.33 -9.29 29.81
N LEU A 125 25.22 -8.54 30.43
CA LEU A 125 25.93 -7.45 29.75
C LEU A 125 27.29 -7.93 29.24
N GLN A 126 27.55 -7.77 27.95
CA GLN A 126 28.88 -7.98 27.36
C GLN A 126 29.33 -6.69 26.66
N GLY A 127 30.16 -5.89 27.35
CA GLY A 127 30.54 -4.57 26.87
C GLY A 127 29.34 -3.63 26.82
N ASN A 128 28.94 -3.17 25.63
CA ASN A 128 27.70 -2.38 25.44
C ASN A 128 26.50 -3.22 24.95
N LYS A 129 26.64 -4.55 24.91
CA LYS A 129 25.62 -5.45 24.38
C LYS A 129 24.82 -6.12 25.48
N LEU A 130 23.49 -6.04 25.40
CA LEU A 130 22.58 -6.86 26.17
C LEU A 130 22.39 -8.20 25.46
N MET A 131 22.91 -9.26 26.07
CA MET A 131 22.85 -10.63 25.55
C MET A 131 21.59 -11.32 26.05
N LEU A 132 20.78 -11.82 25.11
CA LEU A 132 19.61 -12.66 25.35
C LEU A 132 19.79 -14.05 24.71
N SER A 133 19.09 -15.05 25.21
CA SER A 133 19.06 -16.39 24.62
C SER A 133 17.87 -16.56 23.67
N ALA A 134 18.14 -17.10 22.49
CA ALA A 134 17.16 -17.49 21.49
C ALA A 134 17.23 -19.00 21.24
N ARG A 135 16.10 -19.65 20.94
CA ARG A 135 16.04 -21.11 20.75
C ARG A 135 16.39 -21.54 19.33
N ASN A 136 16.33 -20.61 18.38
CA ASN A 136 16.65 -20.83 16.97
C ASN A 136 17.04 -19.50 16.31
N GLU A 137 17.58 -19.57 15.08
CA GLU A 137 18.01 -18.39 14.34
C GLU A 137 16.86 -17.43 13.99
N ALA A 138 15.65 -17.94 13.77
CA ALA A 138 14.49 -17.10 13.45
C ALA A 138 14.09 -16.23 14.65
N GLU A 139 14.09 -16.78 15.86
CA GLU A 139 13.89 -16.04 17.10
C GLU A 139 15.02 -15.04 17.35
N ALA A 140 16.27 -15.43 17.11
CA ALA A 140 17.43 -14.54 17.25
C ALA A 140 17.29 -13.31 16.33
N ILE A 141 16.90 -13.51 15.08
CA ILE A 141 16.63 -12.44 14.12
C ILE A 141 15.42 -11.61 14.56
N ALA A 142 14.35 -12.24 15.05
CA ALA A 142 13.16 -11.53 15.49
C ALA A 142 13.42 -10.63 16.71
N LEU A 143 14.16 -11.11 17.71
CA LEU A 143 14.58 -10.32 18.87
C LEU A 143 15.40 -9.10 18.43
N LYS A 144 16.40 -9.30 17.57
CA LYS A 144 17.27 -8.23 17.06
C LYS A 144 16.53 -7.22 16.18
N LYS A 145 15.69 -7.68 15.25
CA LYS A 145 15.04 -6.80 14.27
C LYS A 145 13.82 -6.08 14.84
N LYS A 146 13.05 -6.73 15.72
CA LYS A 146 11.77 -6.21 16.20
C LYS A 146 11.85 -5.57 17.58
N LEU A 147 12.70 -6.06 18.49
CA LEU A 147 12.68 -5.64 19.89
C LEU A 147 13.92 -4.86 20.34
N ALA A 148 15.00 -4.83 19.55
CA ALA A 148 16.23 -4.14 19.93
C ALA A 148 16.03 -2.65 20.21
N HIS A 149 15.30 -1.95 19.36
CA HIS A 149 15.01 -0.52 19.55
C HIS A 149 14.17 -0.29 20.81
N THR A 150 13.10 -1.06 20.99
CA THR A 150 12.20 -0.89 22.14
C THR A 150 12.91 -1.18 23.46
N ILE A 151 13.64 -2.29 23.56
CA ILE A 151 14.42 -2.63 24.77
C ILE A 151 15.49 -1.57 25.04
N GLY A 152 16.25 -1.15 24.01
CA GLY A 152 17.28 -0.12 24.15
C GLY A 152 16.70 1.21 24.64
N SER A 153 15.66 1.72 23.97
CA SER A 153 14.99 2.98 24.33
C SER A 153 14.34 2.94 25.72
N THR A 154 13.86 1.77 26.16
CA THR A 154 13.28 1.59 27.50
C THR A 154 14.36 1.68 28.58
N TYR A 155 15.51 1.00 28.40
CA TYR A 155 16.65 1.15 29.33
C TYR A 155 17.21 2.57 29.33
N GLU A 156 17.29 3.23 28.18
CA GLU A 156 17.68 4.65 28.10
C GLU A 156 16.72 5.55 28.88
N SER A 157 15.41 5.28 28.82
CA SER A 157 14.41 6.04 29.59
C SER A 157 14.58 5.92 31.11
N PHE A 158 15.18 4.83 31.59
CA PHE A 158 15.50 4.65 33.01
C PHE A 158 16.83 5.33 33.42
N GLY A 159 17.60 5.86 32.46
CA GLY A 159 18.89 6.51 32.68
C GLY A 159 20.12 5.66 32.38
N PHE A 160 19.95 4.45 31.82
CA PHE A 160 21.09 3.64 31.36
C PHE A 160 21.65 4.18 30.02
N PRO A 161 22.89 3.84 29.65
CA PRO A 161 23.39 4.16 28.31
C PRO A 161 22.66 3.33 27.23
N ALA A 162 22.81 3.78 25.99
CA ALA A 162 22.32 3.05 24.82
C ALA A 162 22.97 1.65 24.74
N PHE A 163 22.14 0.61 24.80
CA PHE A 163 22.56 -0.78 24.66
C PHE A 163 22.25 -1.33 23.28
N LEU A 164 23.15 -2.17 22.77
CA LEU A 164 22.89 -2.97 21.58
C LEU A 164 22.33 -4.34 21.99
N LEU A 165 21.21 -4.75 21.42
CA LEU A 165 20.68 -6.10 21.68
C LEU A 165 21.42 -7.13 20.84
N ASP A 166 21.91 -8.19 21.48
CA ASP A 166 22.53 -9.33 20.80
C ASP A 166 22.02 -10.65 21.40
N THR A 167 22.19 -11.74 20.68
CA THR A 167 21.56 -13.02 21.03
C THR A 167 22.53 -14.19 20.96
N SER A 168 22.52 -15.06 21.95
CA SER A 168 23.16 -16.38 21.92
C SER A 168 22.13 -17.46 21.61
N LEU A 169 22.51 -18.47 20.83
CA LEU A 169 21.66 -19.65 20.59
C LEU A 169 21.82 -20.61 21.77
N SER A 170 20.74 -20.90 22.47
CA SER A 170 20.71 -21.97 23.46
C SER A 170 20.34 -23.28 22.76
N GLN A 171 21.31 -24.01 22.22
CA GLN A 171 21.11 -25.38 21.76
C GLN A 171 21.67 -26.35 22.80
N SER A 172 20.83 -27.27 23.29
CA SER A 172 21.31 -28.63 23.49
C SER A 172 21.14 -29.31 22.13
N ASP A 173 22.26 -29.74 21.53
CA ASP A 173 22.26 -30.37 20.20
C ASP A 173 21.41 -31.65 20.16
N GLU A 174 21.16 -32.27 21.32
CA GLU A 174 20.38 -33.50 21.46
C GLU A 174 18.87 -33.30 21.25
N GLU A 175 18.27 -32.20 21.75
CA GLU A 175 16.83 -31.95 21.56
C GLU A 175 16.52 -31.50 20.13
N TYR A 176 17.44 -30.77 19.48
CA TYR A 176 17.29 -30.38 18.08
C TYR A 176 17.48 -31.58 17.14
N GLN A 177 18.43 -32.47 17.41
CA GLN A 177 18.58 -33.73 16.66
C GLN A 177 17.35 -34.61 16.82
N GLN A 178 16.82 -34.79 18.05
CA GLN A 178 15.60 -35.56 18.27
C GLN A 178 14.37 -34.93 17.61
N PHE A 179 14.24 -33.60 17.63
CA PHE A 179 13.16 -32.89 16.94
C PHE A 179 13.30 -32.97 15.41
N VAL A 180 14.52 -32.87 14.87
CA VAL A 180 14.78 -33.01 13.42
C VAL A 180 14.57 -34.45 12.98
N GLU A 181 14.98 -35.46 13.74
CA GLU A 181 14.68 -36.87 13.47
C GLU A 181 13.19 -37.15 13.57
N GLN A 182 12.51 -36.61 14.58
CA GLN A 182 11.06 -36.76 14.75
C GLN A 182 10.28 -36.05 13.64
N LYS A 183 10.74 -34.88 13.20
CA LYS A 183 10.15 -34.12 12.09
C LYS A 183 10.48 -34.75 10.74
N GLN A 184 11.68 -35.30 10.54
CA GLN A 184 12.01 -36.08 9.35
C GLN A 184 11.24 -37.41 9.31
N GLN A 185 10.99 -38.05 10.46
CA GLN A 185 10.12 -39.22 10.55
C GLN A 185 8.66 -38.86 10.32
N GLU A 186 8.16 -37.74 10.85
CA GLU A 186 6.82 -37.22 10.56
C GLU A 186 6.68 -36.81 9.10
N ASP A 187 7.68 -36.16 8.50
CA ASP A 187 7.65 -35.72 7.10
C ASP A 187 7.81 -36.93 6.17
N LYS A 188 8.62 -37.94 6.52
CA LYS A 188 8.61 -39.24 5.82
C LYS A 188 7.27 -39.94 5.97
N GLN A 189 6.66 -39.91 7.15
CA GLN A 189 5.34 -40.53 7.37
C GLN A 189 4.23 -39.76 6.65
N LYS A 190 4.29 -38.43 6.58
CA LYS A 190 3.36 -37.59 5.82
C LYS A 190 3.57 -37.72 4.32
N ALA A 191 4.81 -37.86 3.85
CA ALA A 191 5.11 -38.13 2.45
C ALA A 191 4.69 -39.55 2.05
N LEU A 192 5.00 -40.57 2.86
CA LEU A 192 4.49 -41.93 2.65
C LEU A 192 2.97 -41.95 2.73
N ALA A 193 2.36 -41.25 3.69
CA ALA A 193 0.90 -41.15 3.81
C ALA A 193 0.31 -40.45 2.59
N ALA A 194 0.87 -39.34 2.12
CA ALA A 194 0.42 -38.62 0.93
C ALA A 194 0.57 -39.45 -0.35
N VAL A 195 1.66 -40.20 -0.50
CA VAL A 195 1.85 -41.14 -1.63
C VAL A 195 0.88 -42.32 -1.52
N THR A 196 0.67 -42.86 -0.31
CA THR A 196 -0.32 -43.93 -0.05
C THR A 196 -1.74 -43.43 -0.23
N GLU A 197 -2.02 -42.15 0.05
CA GLU A 197 -3.32 -41.49 -0.11
C GLU A 197 -3.57 -41.11 -1.57
N MET A 198 -2.54 -40.75 -2.33
CA MET A 198 -2.60 -40.61 -3.79
C MET A 198 -2.83 -41.98 -4.46
N GLN A 199 -2.13 -43.03 -4.03
CA GLN A 199 -2.36 -44.40 -4.49
C GLN A 199 -3.73 -44.96 -4.07
N LYS A 200 -4.23 -44.59 -2.88
CA LYS A 200 -5.61 -44.89 -2.43
C LYS A 200 -6.65 -44.07 -3.20
N LYS A 201 -6.38 -42.82 -3.57
CA LYS A 201 -7.25 -41.99 -4.42
C LYS A 201 -7.30 -42.49 -5.87
N GLU A 202 -6.23 -43.13 -6.36
CA GLU A 202 -6.22 -43.79 -7.67
C GLU A 202 -6.90 -45.18 -7.64
N SER A 203 -6.88 -45.89 -6.51
CA SER A 203 -7.53 -47.19 -6.33
C SER A 203 -8.98 -47.13 -5.80
N ALA A 204 -9.43 -46.00 -5.26
CA ALA A 204 -10.80 -45.73 -4.83
C ALA A 204 -11.54 -44.84 -5.84
N LYS A 205 -11.56 -45.26 -7.11
CA LYS A 205 -12.63 -44.90 -8.05
C LYS A 205 -13.62 -46.05 -8.08
N ASP A 206 -14.49 -46.11 -7.07
CA ASP A 206 -15.72 -46.89 -7.14
C ASP A 206 -16.83 -46.22 -6.33
N ASP A 207 -17.86 -45.79 -7.07
CA ASP A 207 -19.29 -45.59 -6.79
C ASP A 207 -19.80 -45.59 -5.34
N ASN A 208 -19.62 -44.46 -4.62
CA ASN A 208 -20.62 -44.00 -3.65
C ASN A 208 -20.64 -42.48 -3.58
N THR A 209 -21.20 -41.85 -4.62
CA THR A 209 -21.58 -40.44 -4.55
C THR A 209 -22.83 -40.31 -3.70
N VAL A 210 -22.72 -39.64 -2.55
CA VAL A 210 -23.90 -39.24 -1.77
C VAL A 210 -24.71 -38.28 -2.66
N SER A 211 -25.92 -38.71 -3.03
CA SER A 211 -26.86 -37.94 -3.85
C SER A 211 -27.73 -37.08 -2.93
N GLY A 212 -27.64 -35.76 -3.07
CA GLY A 212 -28.44 -34.78 -2.30
C GLY A 212 -27.61 -33.95 -1.32
N PRO A 213 -28.24 -32.95 -0.66
CA PRO A 213 -27.57 -32.09 0.30
C PRO A 213 -27.05 -32.90 1.49
N VAL A 214 -25.85 -32.59 1.97
CA VAL A 214 -25.23 -33.32 3.09
C VAL A 214 -26.11 -33.19 4.34
N MET A 215 -26.55 -34.33 4.87
CA MET A 215 -27.34 -34.42 6.09
C MET A 215 -26.75 -35.51 6.99
N ILE A 216 -26.24 -35.12 8.14
CA ILE A 216 -25.63 -36.02 9.13
C ILE A 216 -26.32 -35.77 10.47
N GLY A 217 -26.90 -36.81 11.07
CA GLY A 217 -27.68 -36.66 12.31
C GLY A 217 -29.14 -36.25 12.05
N TYR A 218 -29.73 -35.50 13.00
CA TYR A 218 -31.11 -35.04 12.92
C TYR A 218 -31.22 -33.71 12.19
N ASN A 219 -32.33 -33.54 11.46
CA ASN A 219 -32.63 -32.25 10.82
C ASN A 219 -32.67 -31.09 11.82
N ILE A 220 -31.89 -30.05 11.55
CA ILE A 220 -31.95 -28.78 12.29
C ILE A 220 -33.09 -27.96 11.67
N LYS A 221 -34.22 -27.90 12.36
CA LYS A 221 -35.40 -27.16 11.91
C LYS A 221 -35.14 -25.65 11.87
N ASP A 222 -35.87 -24.94 11.02
CA ASP A 222 -35.73 -23.48 10.84
C ASP A 222 -36.27 -22.64 12.01
N ASP A 223 -37.04 -23.25 12.92
CA ASP A 223 -37.54 -22.62 14.15
C ASP A 223 -36.53 -22.66 15.31
N VAL A 224 -35.37 -23.31 15.11
CA VAL A 224 -34.28 -23.33 16.09
C VAL A 224 -33.56 -21.99 16.07
N GLU A 225 -33.34 -21.42 17.26
CA GLU A 225 -32.51 -20.24 17.43
C GLU A 225 -31.07 -20.52 16.96
N ILE A 226 -30.64 -19.80 15.92
CA ILE A 226 -29.30 -19.88 15.35
C ILE A 226 -28.47 -18.75 15.95
N LYS A 227 -27.45 -19.12 16.72
CA LYS A 227 -26.53 -18.20 17.37
C LYS A 227 -25.45 -17.74 16.38
N THR A 228 -25.03 -16.48 16.42
CA THR A 228 -23.89 -16.00 15.62
C THR A 228 -22.59 -16.45 16.27
N LEU A 229 -21.53 -16.63 15.46
CA LEU A 229 -20.28 -17.19 15.95
C LEU A 229 -19.53 -16.22 16.90
N ASP A 230 -19.75 -14.92 16.81
CA ASP A 230 -19.18 -13.92 17.72
C ASP A 230 -19.78 -13.97 19.14
N GLU A 231 -21.00 -14.49 19.29
CA GLU A 231 -21.66 -14.69 20.58
C GLU A 231 -21.17 -15.96 21.31
N ILE A 232 -20.34 -16.79 20.67
CA ILE A 232 -19.74 -18.00 21.27
C ILE A 232 -18.45 -17.60 22.02
N VAL A 233 -18.60 -17.31 23.32
CA VAL A 233 -17.49 -16.84 24.18
C VAL A 233 -17.12 -17.79 25.32
N GLU A 234 -17.96 -18.79 25.60
CA GLU A 234 -17.79 -19.75 26.69
C GLU A 234 -18.24 -21.17 26.29
N GLU A 235 -18.06 -22.14 27.18
CA GLU A 235 -18.55 -23.50 26.96
C GLU A 235 -20.08 -23.56 27.02
N GLU A 236 -20.69 -24.22 26.04
CA GLU A 236 -22.14 -24.31 25.94
C GLU A 236 -22.58 -25.73 25.64
N ARG A 237 -23.57 -26.23 26.38
CA ARG A 237 -24.00 -27.63 26.26
C ARG A 237 -24.62 -27.95 24.90
N ARG A 238 -25.32 -27.00 24.29
CA ARG A 238 -26.02 -27.20 23.02
C ARG A 238 -26.29 -25.87 22.33
N VAL A 239 -25.65 -25.67 21.18
CA VAL A 239 -25.84 -24.51 20.31
C VAL A 239 -26.13 -24.97 18.89
N ALA A 240 -26.84 -24.15 18.13
CA ALA A 240 -26.96 -24.29 16.68
C ALA A 240 -26.34 -23.05 16.03
N VAL A 241 -25.44 -23.26 15.09
CA VAL A 241 -24.74 -22.21 14.35
C VAL A 241 -24.84 -22.49 12.87
N GLN A 242 -24.56 -21.49 12.05
CA GLN A 242 -24.45 -21.63 10.61
C GLN A 242 -23.13 -21.04 10.12
N GLY A 243 -22.59 -21.53 9.01
CA GLY A 243 -21.40 -20.90 8.44
C GLY A 243 -20.92 -21.52 7.15
N TYR A 244 -20.11 -20.75 6.46
CA TYR A 244 -19.34 -21.13 5.28
C TYR A 244 -18.11 -21.96 5.68
N VAL A 245 -17.95 -23.14 5.08
CA VAL A 245 -16.80 -24.02 5.30
C VAL A 245 -15.62 -23.52 4.49
N PHE A 246 -14.56 -23.06 5.17
CA PHE A 246 -13.33 -22.59 4.53
C PHE A 246 -12.16 -23.58 4.62
N ASP A 247 -12.30 -24.62 5.44
CA ASP A 247 -11.32 -25.69 5.67
C ASP A 247 -12.06 -26.98 6.10
N ALA A 248 -11.69 -28.15 5.57
CA ALA A 248 -12.31 -29.43 5.92
C ALA A 248 -11.36 -30.62 5.65
N GLU A 249 -11.19 -31.49 6.64
CA GLU A 249 -10.34 -32.67 6.59
C GLU A 249 -10.98 -33.87 7.32
N THR A 250 -10.69 -35.08 6.85
CA THR A 250 -11.09 -36.32 7.53
C THR A 250 -9.88 -37.17 7.87
N LYS A 251 -9.83 -37.71 9.09
CA LYS A 251 -8.73 -38.56 9.58
C LYS A 251 -9.27 -39.83 10.25
N GLU A 252 -8.72 -40.98 9.88
CA GLU A 252 -9.01 -42.26 10.56
C GLU A 252 -8.23 -42.36 11.87
N LEU A 253 -8.93 -42.75 12.96
CA LEU A 253 -8.34 -42.92 14.29
C LEU A 253 -7.92 -44.37 14.52
N ARG A 254 -7.03 -44.60 15.49
CA ARG A 254 -6.59 -45.95 15.90
C ARG A 254 -7.75 -46.87 16.31
N SER A 255 -8.89 -46.29 16.70
CA SER A 255 -10.12 -47.03 17.04
C SER A 255 -10.93 -47.50 15.84
N GLY A 256 -10.53 -47.13 14.61
CA GLY A 256 -11.28 -47.40 13.38
C GLY A 256 -12.45 -46.43 13.12
N ARG A 257 -12.65 -45.41 13.98
CA ARG A 257 -13.60 -44.30 13.74
C ARG A 257 -12.94 -43.22 12.88
N THR A 258 -13.73 -42.50 12.10
CA THR A 258 -13.27 -41.34 11.33
C THR A 258 -13.62 -40.06 12.06
N LEU A 259 -12.67 -39.14 12.16
CA LEU A 259 -12.87 -37.78 12.65
C LEU A 259 -12.93 -36.82 11.45
N LEU A 260 -14.03 -36.09 11.32
CA LEU A 260 -14.14 -34.90 10.48
C LEU A 260 -13.76 -33.68 11.32
N THR A 261 -12.80 -32.90 10.83
CA THR A 261 -12.48 -31.57 11.37
C THR A 261 -12.72 -30.56 10.25
N PHE A 262 -13.52 -29.55 10.52
CA PHE A 262 -13.73 -28.46 9.56
C PHE A 262 -13.83 -27.12 10.28
N LYS A 263 -13.62 -26.03 9.56
CA LYS A 263 -13.72 -24.67 10.10
C LYS A 263 -14.80 -23.92 9.36
N ILE A 264 -15.67 -23.27 10.11
CA ILE A 264 -16.78 -22.47 9.57
C ILE A 264 -16.67 -21.02 10.01
N THR A 265 -17.18 -20.13 9.16
CA THR A 265 -17.37 -18.71 9.46
C THR A 265 -18.76 -18.27 9.00
N ASP A 266 -19.45 -17.49 9.81
CA ASP A 266 -20.64 -16.73 9.42
C ASP A 266 -20.29 -15.28 9.07
N TYR A 267 -18.98 -15.00 8.96
CA TYR A 267 -18.34 -13.70 8.77
C TYR A 267 -18.45 -12.71 9.95
N THR A 268 -19.10 -13.10 11.06
CA THR A 268 -18.98 -12.40 12.35
C THR A 268 -17.79 -12.93 13.15
N ASN A 269 -17.60 -14.26 13.15
CA ASN A 269 -16.43 -14.93 13.71
C ASN A 269 -16.16 -16.27 12.99
N SER A 270 -15.29 -17.11 13.54
CA SER A 270 -14.97 -18.44 13.00
C SER A 270 -14.77 -19.45 14.12
N ILE A 271 -15.22 -20.69 13.93
CA ILE A 271 -15.02 -21.76 14.91
C ILE A 271 -14.58 -23.05 14.23
N MET A 272 -13.77 -23.84 14.95
CA MET A 272 -13.45 -25.21 14.57
C MET A 272 -14.59 -26.15 15.00
N VAL A 273 -14.99 -27.03 14.10
CA VAL A 273 -16.00 -28.05 14.33
C VAL A 273 -15.39 -29.44 14.16
N LYS A 274 -15.68 -30.33 15.12
CA LYS A 274 -15.25 -31.73 15.10
C LYS A 274 -16.46 -32.66 15.16
N MET A 275 -16.47 -33.69 14.32
CA MET A 275 -17.48 -34.74 14.33
C MET A 275 -16.83 -36.11 14.21
N PHE A 276 -17.14 -37.00 15.15
CA PHE A 276 -16.69 -38.39 15.10
C PHE A 276 -17.76 -39.27 14.44
N SER A 277 -17.38 -40.11 13.49
CA SER A 277 -18.27 -41.11 12.91
C SER A 277 -18.84 -42.03 13.98
N ARG A 278 -20.13 -42.38 13.89
CA ARG A 278 -20.76 -43.35 14.79
C ARG A 278 -20.52 -44.78 14.31
N ASP A 279 -20.54 -44.95 12.99
CA ASP A 279 -20.33 -46.22 12.29
C ASP A 279 -19.57 -45.97 10.96
N LYS A 280 -19.45 -47.01 10.13
CA LYS A 280 -18.81 -46.92 8.81
C LYS A 280 -19.70 -46.26 7.75
N GLU A 281 -21.02 -46.16 8.00
CA GLU A 281 -21.99 -45.56 7.07
C GLU A 281 -21.92 -44.03 7.11
N ASP A 282 -21.52 -43.44 8.25
CA ASP A 282 -21.24 -42.00 8.36
C ASP A 282 -20.00 -41.55 7.54
N VAL A 283 -19.06 -42.44 7.20
CA VAL A 283 -17.75 -42.06 6.60
C VAL A 283 -17.88 -41.35 5.24
N PRO A 284 -18.67 -41.85 4.27
CA PRO A 284 -18.89 -41.14 3.00
C PRO A 284 -19.56 -39.77 3.19
N LEU A 285 -20.46 -39.63 4.17
CA LEU A 285 -21.13 -38.36 4.49
C LEU A 285 -20.15 -37.33 5.07
N LEU A 286 -19.26 -37.77 5.97
CA LEU A 286 -18.21 -36.91 6.51
C LEU A 286 -17.23 -36.44 5.42
N GLN A 287 -16.86 -37.31 4.48
CA GLN A 287 -16.00 -36.96 3.34
C GLN A 287 -16.70 -36.06 2.30
N ALA A 288 -18.03 -35.98 2.34
CA ALA A 288 -18.80 -35.10 1.47
C ALA A 288 -18.71 -33.62 1.91
N VAL A 289 -18.39 -33.34 3.18
CA VAL A 289 -18.15 -31.99 3.68
C VAL A 289 -16.87 -31.42 3.05
N LYS A 290 -17.02 -30.35 2.26
CA LYS A 290 -15.93 -29.73 1.50
C LYS A 290 -15.94 -28.21 1.67
N LYS A 291 -14.76 -27.61 1.43
CA LYS A 291 -14.62 -26.15 1.30
C LYS A 291 -15.61 -25.62 0.25
N GLY A 292 -16.30 -24.53 0.56
CA GLY A 292 -17.29 -23.93 -0.33
C GLY A 292 -18.74 -24.15 0.10
N MET A 293 -19.00 -25.09 1.00
CA MET A 293 -20.35 -25.42 1.46
C MET A 293 -20.83 -24.47 2.56
N TRP A 294 -22.15 -24.31 2.67
CA TRP A 294 -22.80 -23.66 3.80
C TRP A 294 -23.50 -24.71 4.65
N LEU A 295 -23.18 -24.75 5.94
CA LEU A 295 -23.67 -25.78 6.86
C LEU A 295 -24.36 -25.13 8.06
N LYS A 296 -25.52 -25.67 8.45
CA LYS A 296 -26.07 -25.55 9.81
C LYS A 296 -25.48 -26.68 10.64
N VAL A 297 -24.95 -26.35 11.81
CA VAL A 297 -24.29 -27.30 12.71
C VAL A 297 -24.93 -27.18 14.08
N ARG A 298 -25.26 -28.31 14.71
CA ARG A 298 -25.75 -28.35 16.09
C ARG A 298 -24.92 -29.28 16.95
N GLY A 299 -24.54 -28.82 18.13
CA GLY A 299 -23.51 -29.49 18.93
C GLY A 299 -23.22 -28.78 20.25
N SER A 300 -22.31 -29.32 21.04
CA SER A 300 -21.80 -28.68 22.26
C SER A 300 -20.52 -27.90 21.95
N VAL A 301 -20.33 -26.74 22.58
CA VAL A 301 -19.06 -26.00 22.56
C VAL A 301 -18.29 -26.33 23.82
N GLN A 302 -17.04 -26.73 23.67
CA GLN A 302 -16.17 -27.14 24.77
C GLN A 302 -14.73 -26.66 24.52
N ASN A 303 -13.97 -26.46 25.58
CA ASN A 303 -12.55 -26.17 25.48
C ASN A 303 -11.81 -27.42 25.01
N ASP A 304 -11.11 -27.31 23.89
CA ASP A 304 -10.20 -28.34 23.43
C ASP A 304 -8.78 -27.97 23.87
N THR A 305 -8.25 -28.66 24.87
CA THR A 305 -6.93 -28.36 25.45
C THR A 305 -5.76 -28.59 24.49
N PHE A 306 -5.97 -29.37 23.42
CA PHE A 306 -4.95 -29.60 22.41
C PHE A 306 -4.90 -28.43 21.42
N VAL A 307 -6.07 -27.96 20.97
CA VAL A 307 -6.18 -26.77 20.10
C VAL A 307 -5.98 -25.47 20.89
N ARG A 308 -6.22 -25.51 22.22
CA ARG A 308 -6.23 -24.38 23.16
C ARG A 308 -7.28 -23.32 22.82
N ASP A 309 -8.44 -23.78 22.34
CA ASP A 309 -9.53 -22.91 21.91
C ASP A 309 -10.89 -23.57 22.17
N LEU A 310 -11.97 -22.80 22.05
CA LEU A 310 -13.33 -23.34 22.02
C LEU A 310 -13.55 -24.07 20.69
N VAL A 311 -14.02 -25.31 20.79
CA VAL A 311 -14.31 -26.17 19.64
C VAL A 311 -15.74 -26.68 19.76
N MET A 312 -16.45 -26.69 18.64
CA MET A 312 -17.78 -27.27 18.56
C MET A 312 -17.70 -28.77 18.26
N MET A 313 -18.27 -29.59 19.15
CA MET A 313 -18.50 -31.01 18.91
C MET A 313 -19.86 -31.18 18.25
N ALA A 314 -19.87 -31.37 16.93
CA ALA A 314 -21.09 -31.51 16.16
C ALA A 314 -21.77 -32.86 16.40
N ASN A 315 -23.07 -32.80 16.62
CA ASN A 315 -23.97 -33.95 16.62
C ASN A 315 -24.77 -34.03 15.32
N ASP A 316 -25.11 -32.86 14.76
CA ASP A 316 -25.92 -32.72 13.56
C ASP A 316 -25.28 -31.72 12.58
N ILE A 317 -25.29 -32.04 11.29
CA ILE A 317 -24.80 -31.21 10.18
C ILE A 317 -25.82 -31.25 9.04
N ASN A 318 -26.26 -30.07 8.59
CA ASN A 318 -27.21 -29.91 7.50
C ASN A 318 -26.68 -28.91 6.49
N GLU A 319 -26.48 -29.33 5.25
CA GLU A 319 -26.19 -28.43 4.14
C GLU A 319 -27.42 -27.57 3.83
N PHE A 320 -27.18 -26.28 3.63
CA PHE A 320 -28.18 -25.33 3.18
C PHE A 320 -27.54 -24.35 2.19
N LYS A 321 -28.37 -23.58 1.48
CA LYS A 321 -27.89 -22.48 0.66
C LYS A 321 -27.72 -21.25 1.55
N GLY A 322 -26.49 -20.74 1.66
CA GLY A 322 -26.21 -19.49 2.37
C GLY A 322 -26.99 -18.30 1.80
N LYS A 323 -27.04 -17.21 2.56
CA LYS A 323 -27.67 -15.95 2.11
C LYS A 323 -26.89 -15.42 0.90
N GLU A 324 -27.52 -15.49 -0.26
CA GLU A 324 -26.95 -15.03 -1.52
C GLU A 324 -27.55 -13.69 -1.90
N ILE A 325 -26.71 -12.67 -2.06
CA ILE A 325 -27.15 -11.37 -2.58
C ILE A 325 -27.39 -11.54 -4.09
N ILE A 326 -28.64 -11.31 -4.49
CA ILE A 326 -29.08 -11.37 -5.89
C ILE A 326 -29.36 -9.96 -6.38
N ASP A 327 -28.98 -9.67 -7.62
CA ASP A 327 -29.34 -8.44 -8.32
C ASP A 327 -30.70 -8.68 -9.00
N THR A 328 -31.74 -7.99 -8.55
CA THR A 328 -33.14 -8.18 -8.96
C THR A 328 -33.60 -7.25 -10.07
N ALA A 329 -32.78 -6.27 -10.47
CA ALA A 329 -33.10 -5.39 -11.59
C ALA A 329 -33.38 -6.18 -12.89
N PRO A 330 -34.18 -5.68 -13.84
CA PRO A 330 -34.39 -6.32 -15.13
C PRO A 330 -33.07 -6.59 -15.89
N GLU A 331 -33.04 -7.61 -16.75
CA GLU A 331 -31.81 -8.05 -17.46
C GLU A 331 -31.21 -6.96 -18.38
N ASP A 332 -32.07 -6.14 -18.98
CA ASP A 332 -31.69 -4.99 -19.80
C ASP A 332 -31.33 -3.74 -18.97
N GLU A 333 -31.66 -3.74 -17.68
CA GLU A 333 -31.47 -2.61 -16.76
C GLU A 333 -30.39 -2.87 -15.70
N LYS A 334 -29.46 -3.80 -15.95
CA LYS A 334 -28.31 -4.04 -15.08
C LYS A 334 -27.27 -2.93 -15.18
N ARG A 335 -26.71 -2.49 -14.05
CA ARG A 335 -25.61 -1.52 -14.05
C ARG A 335 -24.32 -2.10 -14.62
N VAL A 336 -23.36 -1.23 -14.92
CA VAL A 336 -21.95 -1.57 -15.15
C VAL A 336 -21.10 -0.87 -14.09
N GLU A 337 -20.23 -1.62 -13.43
CA GLU A 337 -19.27 -1.02 -12.50
C GLU A 337 -18.05 -0.48 -13.25
N LEU A 338 -17.73 0.79 -13.02
CA LEU A 338 -16.70 1.54 -13.75
C LEU A 338 -15.47 1.90 -12.89
N HIS A 339 -15.54 1.66 -11.57
CA HIS A 339 -14.47 2.00 -10.63
C HIS A 339 -14.25 0.86 -9.64
N VAL A 340 -13.18 0.06 -9.84
CA VAL A 340 -12.89 -1.17 -9.10
C VAL A 340 -11.41 -1.31 -8.83
N HIS A 341 -11.09 -1.63 -7.58
CA HIS A 341 -9.76 -1.95 -7.07
C HIS A 341 -9.65 -3.45 -6.77
N SER A 342 -8.53 -4.02 -7.20
CA SER A 342 -8.14 -5.40 -6.97
C SER A 342 -6.98 -5.48 -5.96
N PRO A 343 -6.48 -6.68 -5.60
CA PRO A 343 -5.31 -6.83 -4.73
C PRO A 343 -4.03 -6.19 -5.31
N MET A 344 -4.04 -5.78 -6.58
CA MET A 344 -2.94 -5.05 -7.20
C MET A 344 -2.92 -3.56 -6.79
N SER A 345 -4.07 -3.00 -6.36
CA SER A 345 -4.10 -1.77 -5.57
C SER A 345 -3.46 -2.03 -4.21
N THR A 346 -2.16 -1.74 -4.15
CA THR A 346 -1.26 -2.23 -3.10
C THR A 346 -1.76 -1.90 -1.70
N MET A 347 -1.95 -2.93 -0.88
CA MET A 347 -2.41 -2.82 0.51
C MET A 347 -3.79 -2.16 0.67
N ASP A 348 -4.63 -2.21 -0.36
CA ASP A 348 -5.95 -1.56 -0.36
C ASP A 348 -7.09 -2.48 -0.85
N GLY A 349 -7.02 -2.95 -2.10
CA GLY A 349 -8.01 -3.87 -2.64
C GLY A 349 -7.86 -5.29 -2.10
N ILE A 350 -8.98 -6.01 -1.89
CA ILE A 350 -9.00 -7.31 -1.21
C ILE A 350 -9.41 -8.46 -2.14
N SER A 351 -10.48 -8.26 -2.90
CA SER A 351 -11.12 -9.36 -3.63
C SER A 351 -10.46 -9.58 -4.98
N SER A 352 -10.13 -10.83 -5.32
CA SER A 352 -9.49 -11.14 -6.60
C SER A 352 -10.36 -10.74 -7.78
N ILE A 353 -9.70 -10.36 -8.88
CA ILE A 353 -10.40 -9.93 -10.11
C ILE A 353 -11.30 -11.06 -10.61
N SER A 354 -10.83 -12.31 -10.55
CA SER A 354 -11.61 -13.48 -10.92
C SER A 354 -12.93 -13.60 -10.14
N SER A 355 -12.93 -13.26 -8.85
CA SER A 355 -14.15 -13.30 -8.02
C SER A 355 -15.13 -12.18 -8.34
N LEU A 356 -14.62 -10.96 -8.56
CA LEU A 356 -15.41 -9.80 -8.95
C LEU A 356 -16.08 -10.00 -10.31
N VAL A 357 -15.33 -10.51 -11.31
CA VAL A 357 -15.85 -10.81 -12.65
C VAL A 357 -16.89 -11.94 -12.60
N ALA A 358 -16.65 -12.98 -11.80
CA ALA A 358 -17.61 -14.06 -11.61
C ALA A 358 -18.91 -13.55 -10.96
N GLN A 359 -18.82 -12.61 -10.01
CA GLN A 359 -19.98 -12.00 -9.39
C GLN A 359 -20.75 -11.09 -10.37
N ALA A 360 -20.05 -10.28 -11.16
CA ALA A 360 -20.66 -9.47 -12.22
C ALA A 360 -21.45 -10.35 -13.20
N LYS A 361 -20.88 -11.50 -13.61
CA LYS A 361 -21.58 -12.49 -14.45
C LYS A 361 -22.85 -13.01 -13.77
N LYS A 362 -22.76 -13.35 -12.49
CA LYS A 362 -23.86 -13.89 -11.70
C LYS A 362 -25.02 -12.89 -11.55
N TRP A 363 -24.70 -11.60 -11.45
CA TRP A 363 -25.67 -10.51 -11.42
C TRP A 363 -26.16 -10.05 -12.79
N GLY A 364 -25.65 -10.64 -13.88
CA GLY A 364 -26.03 -10.28 -15.24
C GLY A 364 -25.43 -8.96 -15.75
N HIS A 365 -24.41 -8.42 -15.08
CA HIS A 365 -23.72 -7.22 -15.54
C HIS A 365 -22.95 -7.54 -16.82
N LYS A 366 -23.12 -6.72 -17.86
CA LYS A 366 -22.53 -6.97 -19.20
C LYS A 366 -21.03 -6.70 -19.25
N ALA A 367 -20.53 -5.82 -18.39
CA ALA A 367 -19.15 -5.42 -18.31
C ALA A 367 -18.75 -5.08 -16.87
N ILE A 368 -17.45 -5.02 -16.61
CA ILE A 368 -16.85 -4.54 -15.37
C ILE A 368 -15.49 -3.89 -15.67
N ALA A 369 -15.23 -2.72 -15.08
CA ALA A 369 -13.93 -2.07 -15.18
C ALA A 369 -12.94 -2.59 -14.14
N ILE A 370 -11.64 -2.46 -14.44
CA ILE A 370 -10.54 -2.70 -13.50
C ILE A 370 -9.65 -1.46 -13.51
N THR A 371 -9.63 -0.71 -12.41
CA THR A 371 -9.07 0.64 -12.30
C THR A 371 -8.14 0.75 -11.09
N ASP A 372 -7.17 -0.16 -10.99
CA ASP A 372 -6.24 -0.21 -9.87
C ASP A 372 -5.43 1.10 -9.71
N HIS A 373 -5.01 1.40 -8.47
CA HIS A 373 -4.23 2.60 -8.16
C HIS A 373 -2.87 2.56 -8.86
N ALA A 374 -2.68 3.46 -9.83
CA ALA A 374 -1.44 3.69 -10.56
C ALA A 374 -0.85 2.48 -11.31
N VAL A 375 -1.46 1.29 -11.29
CA VAL A 375 -0.91 0.07 -11.89
C VAL A 375 -1.90 -0.62 -12.83
N ALA A 376 -1.36 -1.43 -13.75
CA ALA A 376 -2.11 -2.29 -14.67
C ALA A 376 -1.77 -3.78 -14.49
N GLN A 377 -1.24 -4.16 -13.33
CA GLN A 377 -0.74 -5.52 -13.04
C GLN A 377 -1.85 -6.58 -13.07
N GLY A 378 -3.10 -6.18 -12.83
CA GLY A 378 -4.26 -7.08 -12.82
C GLY A 378 -4.77 -7.48 -14.21
N TYR A 379 -4.32 -6.83 -15.28
CA TYR A 379 -4.84 -7.04 -16.63
C TYR A 379 -4.75 -8.50 -17.15
N PRO A 380 -3.66 -9.27 -16.89
CA PRO A 380 -3.57 -10.67 -17.27
C PRO A 380 -4.67 -11.55 -16.64
N GLU A 381 -4.91 -11.36 -15.34
CA GLU A 381 -5.97 -12.08 -14.62
C GLU A 381 -7.34 -11.64 -15.13
N ALA A 382 -7.54 -10.33 -15.28
CA ALA A 382 -8.79 -9.76 -15.78
C ALA A 382 -9.17 -10.32 -17.16
N TYR A 383 -8.21 -10.38 -18.10
CA TYR A 383 -8.44 -10.94 -19.44
C TYR A 383 -8.88 -12.41 -19.38
N SER A 384 -8.19 -13.19 -18.56
CA SER A 384 -8.49 -14.61 -18.39
C SER A 384 -9.86 -14.82 -17.72
N ALA A 385 -10.19 -14.02 -16.71
CA ALA A 385 -11.48 -14.04 -16.02
C ALA A 385 -12.64 -13.59 -16.90
N GLY A 386 -12.46 -12.52 -17.68
CA GLY A 386 -13.45 -12.01 -18.64
C GLY A 386 -13.78 -13.04 -19.71
N LYS A 387 -12.75 -13.62 -20.34
CA LYS A 387 -12.90 -14.68 -21.35
C LYS A 387 -13.60 -15.92 -20.78
N LYS A 388 -13.25 -16.35 -19.56
CA LYS A 388 -13.86 -17.52 -18.90
C LYS A 388 -15.35 -17.30 -18.59
N ASN A 389 -15.73 -16.10 -18.17
CA ASN A 389 -17.10 -15.81 -17.72
C ASN A 389 -17.99 -15.17 -18.80
N GLY A 390 -17.42 -14.75 -19.93
CA GLY A 390 -18.15 -14.02 -20.97
C GLY A 390 -18.62 -12.65 -20.49
N VAL A 391 -17.79 -11.97 -19.70
CA VAL A 391 -18.02 -10.59 -19.22
C VAL A 391 -16.97 -9.70 -19.83
N LYS A 392 -17.39 -8.59 -20.44
CA LYS A 392 -16.47 -7.62 -21.05
C LYS A 392 -15.67 -6.91 -19.97
N ILE A 393 -14.35 -6.88 -20.12
CA ILE A 393 -13.46 -6.15 -19.22
C ILE A 393 -13.20 -4.76 -19.78
N LEU A 394 -13.37 -3.73 -18.95
CA LEU A 394 -13.00 -2.36 -19.27
C LEU A 394 -11.65 -2.06 -18.60
N TYR A 395 -10.58 -2.11 -19.39
CA TYR A 395 -9.22 -1.92 -18.87
C TYR A 395 -8.97 -0.46 -18.52
N GLY A 396 -8.73 -0.19 -17.24
CA GLY A 396 -8.55 1.17 -16.75
C GLY A 396 -7.44 1.34 -15.72
N LEU A 397 -7.37 2.54 -15.17
CA LEU A 397 -6.33 2.98 -14.24
C LEU A 397 -6.90 4.11 -13.40
N GLU A 398 -6.83 4.02 -12.07
CA GLU A 398 -7.00 5.23 -11.25
C GLU A 398 -5.61 5.89 -11.09
N ALA A 399 -5.43 7.05 -11.72
CA ALA A 399 -4.16 7.74 -11.78
C ALA A 399 -4.12 8.95 -10.84
N ASN A 400 -2.93 9.26 -10.33
CA ASN A 400 -2.66 10.48 -9.56
C ASN A 400 -2.31 11.61 -10.52
N LEU A 401 -3.31 12.39 -10.94
CA LEU A 401 -3.15 13.57 -11.77
C LEU A 401 -2.55 14.72 -10.96
N VAL A 402 -1.59 15.42 -11.56
CA VAL A 402 -1.06 16.68 -11.04
C VAL A 402 -1.03 17.71 -12.15
N ASP A 403 -1.22 18.98 -11.81
CA ASP A 403 -0.94 20.04 -12.77
C ASP A 403 0.58 20.12 -13.02
N ASP A 404 0.94 20.55 -14.23
CA ASP A 404 2.34 20.66 -14.66
C ASP A 404 3.15 21.64 -13.80
N GLY A 405 2.44 22.56 -13.12
CA GLY A 405 2.91 23.43 -12.06
C GLY A 405 1.75 24.25 -11.48
N VAL A 406 1.95 24.87 -10.32
CA VAL A 406 1.03 25.89 -9.80
C VAL A 406 1.51 27.25 -10.32
N PRO A 407 0.64 28.08 -10.93
CA PRO A 407 1.04 29.40 -11.41
C PRO A 407 1.51 30.27 -10.24
N ILE A 408 2.61 30.98 -10.44
CA ILE A 408 3.13 31.97 -9.49
C ILE A 408 2.33 33.26 -9.59
N ALA A 409 1.90 33.59 -10.81
CA ALA A 409 1.14 34.79 -11.11
C ALA A 409 -0.24 34.45 -11.70
N TYR A 410 -1.28 35.15 -11.26
CA TYR A 410 -2.64 35.07 -11.81
C TYR A 410 -3.01 36.42 -12.44
N ASN A 411 -3.99 36.43 -13.35
CA ASN A 411 -4.39 37.64 -14.10
C ASN A 411 -3.17 38.36 -14.70
N SER A 412 -2.30 37.60 -15.39
CA SER A 412 -1.02 38.10 -15.91
C SER A 412 -1.17 39.39 -16.70
N ALA A 413 -0.36 40.39 -16.33
CA ALA A 413 -0.29 41.68 -17.01
C ALA A 413 1.18 42.07 -17.22
N HIS A 414 1.47 42.77 -18.32
CA HIS A 414 2.80 43.26 -18.63
C HIS A 414 3.14 44.49 -17.77
N ARG A 415 3.52 44.27 -16.52
CA ARG A 415 3.81 45.30 -15.51
C ARG A 415 5.22 45.10 -14.93
N ASN A 416 5.99 46.19 -14.83
CA ASN A 416 7.37 46.13 -14.35
C ASN A 416 7.39 45.97 -12.83
N LEU A 417 7.88 44.83 -12.35
CA LEU A 417 7.85 44.48 -10.93
C LEU A 417 8.60 45.49 -10.02
N ALA A 418 9.55 46.25 -10.55
CA ALA A 418 10.30 47.22 -9.75
C ALA A 418 9.53 48.53 -9.48
N GLU A 419 8.53 48.88 -10.29
CA GLU A 419 7.88 50.20 -10.29
C GLU A 419 6.45 50.19 -9.72
N GLU A 420 5.91 49.00 -9.46
CA GLU A 420 4.51 48.80 -9.07
C GLU A 420 4.24 48.98 -7.57
N THR A 421 2.96 49.13 -7.25
CA THR A 421 2.44 49.08 -5.87
C THR A 421 1.83 47.71 -5.63
N TYR A 422 2.15 47.13 -4.48
CA TYR A 422 1.68 45.80 -4.07
C TYR A 422 0.72 45.92 -2.90
N VAL A 423 -0.46 45.32 -3.02
CA VAL A 423 -1.43 45.15 -1.94
C VAL A 423 -1.27 43.72 -1.42
N VAL A 424 -0.59 43.58 -0.30
CA VAL A 424 -0.39 42.28 0.34
C VAL A 424 -1.48 42.07 1.36
N PHE A 425 -2.29 41.03 1.21
CA PHE A 425 -3.47 40.82 2.03
C PHE A 425 -3.56 39.37 2.54
N ASP A 426 -4.30 39.21 3.62
CA ASP A 426 -4.56 37.95 4.30
C ASP A 426 -6.00 37.95 4.83
N VAL A 427 -6.66 36.78 4.79
CA VAL A 427 -8.05 36.64 5.23
C VAL A 427 -8.18 35.56 6.30
N GLU A 428 -8.87 35.88 7.39
CA GLU A 428 -9.31 34.88 8.37
C GLU A 428 -10.78 34.57 8.14
N THR A 429 -11.16 33.30 8.26
CA THR A 429 -12.46 32.79 7.79
C THR A 429 -13.10 31.83 8.78
N THR A 430 -14.42 31.63 8.68
CA THR A 430 -15.14 30.69 9.55
C THR A 430 -14.80 29.22 9.28
N GLY A 431 -14.25 28.91 8.10
CA GLY A 431 -13.89 27.58 7.63
C GLY A 431 -13.16 27.63 6.28
N LEU A 432 -13.01 26.49 5.61
CA LEU A 432 -12.16 26.38 4.41
C LEU A 432 -12.89 26.62 3.08
N SER A 433 -14.22 26.73 3.07
CA SER A 433 -15.00 26.82 1.85
C SER A 433 -15.50 28.23 1.61
N ALA A 434 -15.00 28.91 0.58
CA ALA A 434 -15.49 30.24 0.21
C ALA A 434 -17.00 30.27 -0.13
N MET A 435 -17.60 29.11 -0.42
CA MET A 435 -19.03 28.98 -0.70
C MET A 435 -19.90 28.94 0.54
N TYR A 436 -19.48 28.24 1.59
CA TYR A 436 -20.30 28.02 2.80
C TYR A 436 -19.83 28.84 4.00
N ASP A 437 -18.55 29.23 4.01
CA ASP A 437 -17.90 30.01 5.04
C ASP A 437 -17.84 31.49 4.65
N THR A 438 -17.52 32.34 5.62
CA THR A 438 -17.40 33.78 5.44
C THR A 438 -16.10 34.31 6.03
N ILE A 439 -15.67 35.48 5.54
CA ILE A 439 -14.52 36.23 6.06
C ILE A 439 -14.93 36.82 7.42
N ILE A 440 -14.02 36.75 8.40
CA ILE A 440 -14.17 37.31 9.75
C ILE A 440 -13.11 38.37 10.06
N GLU A 441 -11.96 38.36 9.38
CA GLU A 441 -10.98 39.44 9.36
C GLU A 441 -10.40 39.56 7.96
N LEU A 442 -10.29 40.80 7.48
CA LEU A 442 -9.60 41.14 6.23
C LEU A 442 -8.53 42.18 6.55
N ALA A 443 -7.26 41.83 6.35
CA ALA A 443 -6.14 42.73 6.58
C ALA A 443 -5.22 42.81 5.38
N ALA A 444 -4.64 43.99 5.15
CA ALA A 444 -3.74 44.23 4.05
C ALA A 444 -2.78 45.39 4.30
N VAL A 445 -1.65 45.37 3.59
CA VAL A 445 -0.68 46.47 3.54
C VAL A 445 -0.35 46.84 2.11
N LYS A 446 -0.20 48.15 1.84
CA LYS A 446 0.30 48.66 0.56
C LYS A 446 1.80 48.87 0.64
N ILE A 447 2.51 48.33 -0.33
CA ILE A 447 3.97 48.43 -0.42
C ILE A 447 4.36 49.07 -1.74
N ARG A 448 5.25 50.06 -1.66
CA ARG A 448 5.88 50.68 -2.82
C ARG A 448 7.33 51.01 -2.52
N GLY A 449 8.24 50.65 -3.43
CA GLY A 449 9.67 50.90 -3.24
C GLY A 449 10.28 50.17 -2.03
N GLY A 450 9.65 49.11 -1.55
CA GLY A 450 10.10 48.34 -0.38
C GLY A 450 9.60 48.84 0.98
N GLU A 451 8.80 49.92 1.01
CA GLU A 451 8.23 50.48 2.24
C GLU A 451 6.71 50.32 2.27
N ILE A 452 6.16 50.11 3.46
CA ILE A 452 4.70 50.10 3.67
C ILE A 452 4.21 51.55 3.67
N ILE A 453 3.33 51.88 2.72
CA ILE A 453 2.80 53.23 2.52
C ILE A 453 1.38 53.41 3.07
N ASP A 454 0.63 52.32 3.26
CA ASP A 454 -0.73 52.35 3.81
C ASP A 454 -1.15 50.98 4.38
N ARG A 455 -2.18 50.93 5.23
CA ARG A 455 -2.72 49.72 5.87
C ARG A 455 -4.24 49.69 5.86
N PHE A 456 -4.80 48.49 5.71
CA PHE A 456 -6.22 48.19 5.82
C PHE A 456 -6.41 47.04 6.81
N GLU A 457 -7.33 47.18 7.76
CA GLU A 457 -7.67 46.13 8.72
C GLU A 457 -9.13 46.29 9.12
N SER A 458 -9.93 45.23 8.97
CA SER A 458 -11.31 45.22 9.43
C SER A 458 -11.76 43.82 9.81
N PHE A 459 -12.45 43.71 10.95
CA PHE A 459 -13.26 42.54 11.25
C PHE A 459 -14.55 42.57 10.43
N ALA A 460 -15.17 41.41 10.26
CA ALA A 460 -16.48 41.24 9.66
C ALA A 460 -17.36 40.35 10.54
N ASN A 461 -18.64 40.70 10.65
CA ASN A 461 -19.59 39.92 11.44
C ASN A 461 -20.06 38.67 10.68
N PRO A 462 -19.81 37.45 11.19
CA PRO A 462 -20.27 36.21 10.53
C PRO A 462 -21.76 35.92 10.75
N HIS A 463 -22.46 36.67 11.62
CA HIS A 463 -23.87 36.46 12.03
C HIS A 463 -24.16 35.14 12.75
N HIS A 464 -23.13 34.40 13.15
CA HIS A 464 -23.25 33.18 13.94
C HIS A 464 -22.03 33.00 14.85
N PRO A 465 -22.15 32.24 15.96
CA PRO A 465 -21.02 31.97 16.83
C PRO A 465 -19.91 31.21 16.11
N LEU A 466 -18.66 31.60 16.38
CA LEU A 466 -17.46 30.94 15.85
C LEU A 466 -17.28 29.56 16.48
N SER A 467 -16.81 28.60 15.67
CA SER A 467 -16.47 27.28 16.19
C SER A 467 -15.23 27.35 17.11
N ALA A 468 -15.11 26.42 18.05
CA ALA A 468 -13.92 26.33 18.89
C ALA A 468 -12.64 26.14 18.06
N THR A 469 -12.74 25.44 16.92
CA THR A 469 -11.63 25.25 15.98
C THR A 469 -11.21 26.57 15.35
N THR A 470 -12.16 27.37 14.86
CA THR A 470 -11.92 28.69 14.26
C THR A 470 -11.26 29.64 15.27
N ILE A 471 -11.79 29.71 16.50
CA ILE A 471 -11.23 30.56 17.57
C ILE A 471 -9.80 30.14 17.91
N ASN A 472 -9.53 28.83 18.02
CA ASN A 472 -8.19 28.34 18.35
C ASN A 472 -7.18 28.52 17.21
N LEU A 473 -7.64 28.53 15.96
CA LEU A 473 -6.80 28.68 14.77
C LEU A 473 -6.44 30.15 14.50
N THR A 474 -7.44 31.02 14.56
CA THR A 474 -7.34 32.43 14.16
C THR A 474 -7.09 33.36 15.35
N GLY A 475 -7.35 32.92 16.57
CA GLY A 475 -7.32 33.77 17.76
C GLY A 475 -8.47 34.78 17.85
N ILE A 476 -9.35 34.84 16.85
CA ILE A 476 -10.52 35.73 16.81
C ILE A 476 -11.63 35.15 17.68
N THR A 477 -12.20 35.97 18.56
CA THR A 477 -13.28 35.56 19.48
C THR A 477 -14.64 36.11 19.03
N ASP A 478 -15.72 35.50 19.48
CA ASP A 478 -17.09 35.98 19.21
C ASP A 478 -17.27 37.46 19.60
N ASP A 479 -16.64 37.91 20.68
CA ASP A 479 -16.72 39.29 21.14
C ASP A 479 -16.03 40.28 20.19
N MET A 480 -15.05 39.85 19.39
CA MET A 480 -14.35 40.70 18.41
C MET A 480 -15.19 40.94 17.15
N VAL A 481 -16.02 39.96 16.75
CA VAL A 481 -16.77 40.00 15.49
C VAL A 481 -18.25 40.36 15.67
N ARG A 482 -18.79 40.26 16.89
CA ARG A 482 -20.21 40.50 17.19
C ARG A 482 -20.72 41.87 16.75
N ASP A 483 -19.91 42.91 16.97
CA ASP A 483 -20.24 44.29 16.65
C ASP A 483 -19.42 44.82 15.44
N ALA A 484 -18.78 43.91 14.70
CA ALA A 484 -18.00 44.26 13.52
C ALA A 484 -18.92 44.64 12.33
N PRO A 485 -18.41 45.40 11.34
CA PRO A 485 -19.14 45.71 10.10
C PRO A 485 -19.62 44.47 9.35
N GLU A 486 -20.59 44.67 8.46
CA GLU A 486 -21.04 43.63 7.53
C GLU A 486 -19.91 43.27 6.57
N VAL A 487 -19.76 41.98 6.24
CA VAL A 487 -18.69 41.51 5.34
C VAL A 487 -18.77 42.19 3.97
N GLU A 488 -19.98 42.51 3.50
CA GLU A 488 -20.22 43.24 2.26
C GLU A 488 -19.65 44.66 2.29
N ASP A 489 -19.74 45.34 3.43
CA ASP A 489 -19.22 46.71 3.59
C ASP A 489 -17.68 46.69 3.64
N VAL A 490 -17.10 45.74 4.38
CA VAL A 490 -15.64 45.54 4.43
C VAL A 490 -15.06 45.28 3.04
N LEU A 491 -15.72 44.45 2.23
CA LEU A 491 -15.30 44.15 0.87
C LEU A 491 -15.43 45.36 -0.07
N ARG A 492 -16.46 46.21 0.10
CA ARG A 492 -16.60 47.45 -0.68
C ARG A 492 -15.49 48.43 -0.35
N ASP A 493 -15.19 48.61 0.93
CA ASP A 493 -14.13 49.49 1.39
C ASP A 493 -12.76 48.99 0.92
N PHE A 494 -12.51 47.69 1.02
CA PHE A 494 -11.29 47.07 0.53
C PHE A 494 -11.13 47.21 -0.99
N SER A 495 -12.20 46.99 -1.76
CA SER A 495 -12.17 47.15 -3.23
C SER A 495 -11.82 48.59 -3.64
N GLN A 496 -12.33 49.59 -2.93
CA GLN A 496 -11.99 51.00 -3.19
C GLN A 496 -10.55 51.31 -2.78
N TRP A 497 -10.09 50.73 -1.68
CA TRP A 497 -8.75 50.94 -1.15
C TRP A 497 -7.67 50.29 -2.01
N MET A 498 -7.86 49.04 -2.47
CA MET A 498 -6.87 48.29 -3.25
C MET A 498 -6.68 48.81 -4.68
N GLN A 499 -7.71 49.42 -5.28
CA GLN A 499 -7.70 49.93 -6.66
C GLN A 499 -7.23 48.86 -7.68
N GLU A 500 -6.38 49.23 -8.66
CA GLU A 500 -5.82 48.34 -9.69
C GLU A 500 -4.39 47.86 -9.34
N ASP A 501 -3.98 47.97 -8.08
CA ASP A 501 -2.65 47.56 -7.60
C ASP A 501 -2.49 46.02 -7.64
N ILE A 502 -1.25 45.53 -7.68
CA ILE A 502 -0.97 44.09 -7.74
C ILE A 502 -1.32 43.46 -6.38
N LEU A 503 -2.21 42.46 -6.39
CA LEU A 503 -2.57 41.73 -5.17
C LEU A 503 -1.54 40.66 -4.85
N VAL A 504 -1.26 40.45 -3.57
CA VAL A 504 -0.26 39.47 -3.12
C VAL A 504 -0.78 38.75 -1.88
N ALA A 505 -0.63 37.43 -1.87
CA ALA A 505 -0.94 36.59 -0.72
C ALA A 505 0.05 35.42 -0.62
N HIS A 506 0.06 34.72 0.51
CA HIS A 506 0.92 33.56 0.73
C HIS A 506 0.07 32.29 0.68
N ASN A 507 0.07 31.59 -0.47
CA ASN A 507 -0.98 30.65 -0.91
C ASN A 507 -2.22 31.36 -1.48
N ALA A 508 -2.00 32.25 -2.45
CA ALA A 508 -3.00 33.17 -2.97
C ALA A 508 -4.28 32.51 -3.48
N SER A 509 -4.24 31.24 -3.88
CA SER A 509 -5.43 30.49 -4.29
C SER A 509 -6.55 30.47 -3.23
N PHE A 510 -6.19 30.44 -1.95
CA PHE A 510 -7.13 30.42 -0.83
C PHE A 510 -7.76 31.80 -0.62
N ASP A 511 -6.94 32.82 -0.34
CA ASP A 511 -7.39 34.19 -0.04
C ASP A 511 -8.18 34.80 -1.19
N MET A 512 -7.70 34.59 -2.42
CA MET A 512 -8.39 35.06 -3.63
C MET A 512 -9.73 34.35 -3.85
N GLY A 513 -9.88 33.10 -3.39
CA GLY A 513 -11.14 32.37 -3.46
C GLY A 513 -12.24 33.08 -2.65
N PHE A 514 -11.94 33.41 -1.40
CA PHE A 514 -12.84 34.16 -0.52
C PHE A 514 -13.11 35.58 -1.04
N LEU A 515 -12.06 36.28 -1.50
CA LEU A 515 -12.20 37.64 -2.05
C LEU A 515 -13.11 37.67 -3.29
N ASN A 516 -12.88 36.76 -4.24
CA ASN A 516 -13.66 36.71 -5.48
C ASN A 516 -15.12 36.33 -5.25
N ILE A 517 -15.39 35.34 -4.38
CA ILE A 517 -16.77 34.99 -4.02
C ILE A 517 -17.45 36.16 -3.31
N GLY A 518 -16.75 36.81 -2.37
CA GLY A 518 -17.24 38.01 -1.70
C GLY A 518 -17.62 39.11 -2.69
N PHE A 519 -16.73 39.44 -3.62
CA PHE A 519 -16.98 40.44 -4.66
C PHE A 519 -18.12 40.07 -5.62
N GLN A 520 -18.25 38.79 -5.97
CA GLN A 520 -19.38 38.32 -6.75
C GLN A 520 -20.70 38.53 -6.00
N ARG A 521 -20.77 38.23 -4.70
CA ARG A 521 -21.97 38.42 -3.86
C ARG A 521 -22.41 39.88 -3.80
N ILE A 522 -21.47 40.83 -3.76
CA ILE A 522 -21.78 42.28 -3.71
C ILE A 522 -21.95 42.94 -5.09
N GLY A 523 -21.87 42.15 -6.18
CA GLY A 523 -22.11 42.60 -7.55
C GLY A 523 -20.92 43.23 -8.26
N LEU A 524 -19.68 43.07 -7.74
CA LEU A 524 -18.45 43.59 -8.37
C LEU A 524 -17.82 42.60 -9.37
N GLY A 525 -18.23 41.34 -9.36
CA GLY A 525 -17.63 40.29 -10.18
C GLY A 525 -16.28 39.80 -9.65
N LYS A 526 -15.52 39.03 -10.45
CA LYS A 526 -14.16 38.61 -10.08
C LYS A 526 -13.18 39.77 -10.24
N THR A 527 -12.18 39.85 -9.36
CA THR A 527 -11.13 40.85 -9.47
C THR A 527 -10.29 40.63 -10.73
N LYS A 528 -9.93 41.73 -11.39
CA LYS A 528 -9.08 41.74 -12.59
C LYS A 528 -7.63 42.12 -12.28
N ASN A 529 -7.34 42.44 -11.01
CA ASN A 529 -6.01 42.82 -10.58
C ASN A 529 -5.01 41.68 -10.86
N PRO A 530 -3.79 42.00 -11.30
CA PRO A 530 -2.70 41.03 -11.32
C PRO A 530 -2.43 40.50 -9.90
N VAL A 531 -2.08 39.22 -9.78
CA VAL A 531 -1.89 38.57 -8.48
C VAL A 531 -0.58 37.80 -8.44
N ILE A 532 0.17 37.90 -7.33
CA ILE A 532 1.38 37.10 -7.07
C ILE A 532 1.16 36.19 -5.85
N ASP A 533 1.50 34.92 -5.99
CA ASP A 533 1.58 33.96 -4.88
C ASP A 533 3.02 33.84 -4.37
N THR A 534 3.27 34.37 -3.17
CA THR A 534 4.60 34.35 -2.55
C THR A 534 5.04 32.94 -2.14
N LEU A 535 4.11 32.01 -1.93
CA LEU A 535 4.44 30.61 -1.64
C LEU A 535 5.08 29.95 -2.86
N GLU A 536 4.47 30.10 -4.03
CA GLU A 536 5.00 29.55 -5.28
C GLU A 536 6.24 30.31 -5.77
N LEU A 537 6.29 31.64 -5.59
CA LEU A 537 7.49 32.42 -5.86
C LEU A 537 8.67 31.97 -4.99
N GLY A 538 8.44 31.76 -3.69
CA GLY A 538 9.46 31.22 -2.79
C GLY A 538 9.95 29.84 -3.18
N ARG A 539 9.07 28.98 -3.71
CA ARG A 539 9.42 27.65 -4.22
C ARG A 539 10.24 27.69 -5.50
N LEU A 540 10.03 28.68 -6.36
CA LEU A 540 10.85 28.92 -7.55
C LEU A 540 12.25 29.42 -7.17
N LEU A 541 12.30 30.40 -6.27
CA LEU A 541 13.55 31.07 -5.93
C LEU A 541 14.43 30.22 -5.00
N PHE A 542 13.83 29.44 -4.10
CA PHE A 542 14.55 28.67 -3.06
C PHE A 542 14.15 27.19 -3.02
N PRO A 543 14.43 26.41 -4.09
CA PRO A 543 13.98 25.02 -4.20
C PRO A 543 14.54 24.07 -3.13
N ASP A 544 15.69 24.39 -2.54
CA ASP A 544 16.41 23.53 -1.59
C ASP A 544 15.89 23.63 -0.14
N LEU A 545 14.91 24.49 0.14
CA LEU A 545 14.32 24.59 1.48
C LEU A 545 13.44 23.39 1.80
N LYS A 546 13.50 22.92 3.05
CA LYS A 546 12.69 21.79 3.55
C LYS A 546 11.18 22.03 3.41
N ASN A 547 10.74 23.27 3.57
CA ASN A 547 9.38 23.74 3.33
C ASN A 547 9.38 25.25 3.11
N HIS A 548 8.25 25.78 2.61
CA HIS A 548 8.10 27.19 2.22
C HIS A 548 6.97 27.87 2.99
N ARG A 549 6.66 27.40 4.21
CA ARG A 549 5.70 28.10 5.08
C ARG A 549 6.21 29.52 5.34
N LEU A 550 5.29 30.47 5.50
CA LEU A 550 5.60 31.88 5.77
C LEU A 550 6.69 32.02 6.85
N ASN A 551 6.50 31.37 8.00
CA ASN A 551 7.46 31.39 9.11
C ASN A 551 8.88 30.89 8.76
N THR A 552 9.01 29.96 7.80
CA THR A 552 10.29 29.38 7.39
C THR A 552 11.00 30.32 6.42
N LEU A 553 10.25 30.97 5.53
CA LEU A 553 10.76 31.96 4.62
C LEU A 553 11.15 33.25 5.36
N CYS A 554 10.32 33.74 6.28
CA CYS A 554 10.65 34.88 7.13
C CYS A 554 11.93 34.63 7.93
N LYS A 555 12.10 33.44 8.53
CA LYS A 555 13.37 33.06 9.20
C LYS A 555 14.59 33.07 8.27
N LYS A 556 14.44 32.66 7.01
CA LYS A 556 15.54 32.70 6.04
C LYS A 556 15.99 34.14 5.75
N PHE A 557 15.03 35.06 5.70
CA PHE A 557 15.28 36.46 5.36
C PHE A 557 15.44 37.38 6.57
N ASP A 558 15.49 36.82 7.77
CA ASP A 558 15.56 37.56 9.04
C ASP A 558 14.43 38.59 9.19
N ILE A 559 13.23 38.21 8.77
CA ILE A 559 12.00 39.00 8.90
C ILE A 559 11.32 38.59 10.21
N GLU A 560 11.11 39.56 11.10
CA GLU A 560 10.46 39.34 12.39
C GLU A 560 8.96 39.06 12.16
N LEU A 561 8.46 37.99 12.78
CA LEU A 561 7.04 37.62 12.73
C LEU A 561 6.49 37.74 14.16
N THR A 562 5.92 38.90 14.46
CA THR A 562 5.37 39.23 15.79
C THR A 562 3.91 38.81 15.86
N GLN A 563 3.52 38.11 16.94
CA GLN A 563 2.18 37.53 17.14
C GLN A 563 1.64 36.73 15.94
N HIS A 564 2.04 35.45 15.84
CA HIS A 564 1.39 34.49 14.94
C HIS A 564 -0.14 34.49 15.17
N HIS A 565 -0.94 34.49 14.09
CA HIS A 565 -2.41 34.42 14.06
C HIS A 565 -3.18 35.76 14.16
N ARG A 566 -2.69 36.82 13.50
CA ARG A 566 -3.50 38.00 13.18
C ARG A 566 -3.21 38.38 11.73
N ALA A 567 -4.25 38.56 10.93
CA ALA A 567 -4.11 38.75 9.48
C ALA A 567 -3.17 39.91 9.11
N ILE A 568 -3.15 40.99 9.90
CA ILE A 568 -2.31 42.17 9.61
C ILE A 568 -0.80 41.88 9.75
N TYR A 569 -0.38 41.10 10.74
CA TYR A 569 1.04 40.79 10.94
C TYR A 569 1.54 39.81 9.88
N ASP A 570 0.69 38.87 9.46
CA ASP A 570 1.01 37.94 8.40
C ASP A 570 1.06 38.65 7.02
N ALA A 571 0.17 39.62 6.77
CA ALA A 571 0.24 40.49 5.59
C ALA A 571 1.52 41.36 5.57
N GLU A 572 1.92 41.95 6.71
CA GLU A 572 3.17 42.71 6.81
C GLU A 572 4.41 41.84 6.56
N ALA A 573 4.49 40.69 7.23
CA ALA A 573 5.60 39.75 7.06
C ALA A 573 5.69 39.24 5.61
N THR A 574 4.55 38.91 5.00
CA THR A 574 4.46 38.52 3.59
C THR A 574 4.90 39.66 2.67
N GLY A 575 4.58 40.90 3.02
CA GLY A 575 4.98 42.09 2.28
C GLY A 575 6.49 42.31 2.28
N TYR A 576 7.13 42.26 3.46
CA TYR A 576 8.60 42.33 3.54
C TYR A 576 9.27 41.15 2.82
N LEU A 577 8.66 39.97 2.90
CA LEU A 577 9.15 38.78 2.21
C LEU A 577 9.10 38.95 0.69
N LEU A 578 7.99 39.46 0.16
CA LEU A 578 7.81 39.77 -1.26
C LEU A 578 8.93 40.70 -1.74
N VAL A 579 9.23 41.78 -1.02
CA VAL A 579 10.28 42.73 -1.42
C VAL A 579 11.64 42.04 -1.59
N LYS A 580 11.99 41.09 -0.70
CA LYS A 580 13.21 40.29 -0.83
C LYS A 580 13.14 39.35 -2.05
N MET A 581 12.00 38.68 -2.24
CA MET A 581 11.80 37.76 -3.36
C MET A 581 11.82 38.47 -4.72
N LEU A 582 11.25 39.66 -4.84
CA LEU A 582 11.29 40.44 -6.08
C LEU A 582 12.71 40.84 -6.46
N LYS A 583 13.55 41.15 -5.46
CA LYS A 583 14.99 41.39 -5.70
C LYS A 583 15.67 40.13 -6.27
N ASP A 584 15.44 38.97 -5.65
CA ASP A 584 16.02 37.70 -6.11
C ASP A 584 15.46 37.27 -7.49
N ALA A 585 14.20 37.60 -7.79
CA ALA A 585 13.58 37.37 -9.09
C ALA A 585 14.23 38.24 -10.19
N LEU A 586 14.49 39.51 -9.90
CA LEU A 586 15.22 40.42 -10.80
C LEU A 586 16.65 39.91 -11.06
N GLU A 587 17.34 39.38 -10.06
CA GLU A 587 18.67 38.77 -10.23
C GLU A 587 18.65 37.53 -11.15
N LYS A 588 17.50 36.86 -11.26
CA LYS A 588 17.26 35.75 -12.21
C LYS A 588 16.74 36.19 -13.58
N GLY A 589 16.63 37.49 -13.82
CA GLY A 589 16.17 38.06 -15.09
C GLY A 589 14.65 38.12 -15.25
N ILE A 590 13.88 37.94 -14.17
CA ILE A 590 12.42 38.10 -14.18
C ILE A 590 12.10 39.56 -13.84
N VAL A 591 11.64 40.33 -14.83
CA VAL A 591 11.45 41.78 -14.73
C VAL A 591 9.96 42.14 -14.74
N TYR A 592 9.15 41.41 -15.50
CA TYR A 592 7.73 41.68 -15.65
C TYR A 592 6.86 40.63 -14.95
N HIS A 593 5.66 41.02 -14.54
CA HIS A 593 4.72 40.15 -13.84
C HIS A 593 4.27 38.93 -14.69
N ASP A 594 4.11 39.09 -16.00
CA ASP A 594 3.78 38.00 -16.93
C ASP A 594 4.92 36.97 -17.10
N GLU A 595 6.18 37.36 -16.86
CA GLU A 595 7.35 36.48 -16.93
C GLU A 595 7.50 35.53 -15.72
N LEU A 596 6.77 35.79 -14.61
CA LEU A 596 6.81 34.96 -13.40
C LEU A 596 6.41 33.50 -13.68
N ASN A 597 5.52 33.29 -14.64
CA ASN A 597 5.05 31.95 -15.01
C ASN A 597 5.93 31.24 -16.06
N GLU A 598 6.75 31.99 -16.80
CA GLU A 598 7.62 31.42 -17.86
C GLU A 598 8.75 30.57 -17.27
N HIS A 599 9.13 30.84 -16.02
CA HIS A 599 10.20 30.18 -15.30
C HIS A 599 9.69 29.07 -14.34
N SER A 600 8.38 28.85 -14.25
CA SER A 600 7.76 27.85 -13.36
C SER A 600 7.95 26.41 -13.84
N GLY A 601 8.28 26.21 -15.13
CA GLY A 601 8.49 24.92 -15.79
C GLY A 601 9.77 24.17 -15.39
N THR A 602 10.27 24.40 -14.17
CA THR A 602 11.36 23.56 -13.62
C THR A 602 10.91 22.11 -13.52
N THR A 603 11.83 21.19 -13.84
CA THR A 603 11.64 19.74 -14.02
C THR A 603 10.95 19.01 -12.86
N ASP A 604 10.69 19.66 -11.72
CA ASP A 604 10.21 19.09 -10.45
C ASP A 604 8.90 19.69 -9.90
N ALA A 605 8.24 20.63 -10.60
CA ALA A 605 7.01 21.27 -10.10
C ALA A 605 5.91 20.24 -9.72
N PHE A 606 5.78 19.17 -10.50
CA PHE A 606 4.86 18.05 -10.25
C PHE A 606 5.08 17.33 -8.90
N LYS A 607 6.28 17.41 -8.31
CA LYS A 607 6.58 16.81 -6.99
C LYS A 607 5.86 17.57 -5.86
N ARG A 608 5.55 18.85 -6.10
CA ARG A 608 4.97 19.79 -5.12
C ARG A 608 3.45 19.85 -5.23
N ALA A 609 2.92 19.63 -6.42
CA ALA A 609 1.48 19.53 -6.65
C ALA A 609 0.86 18.41 -5.80
N ARG A 610 -0.31 18.71 -5.23
CA ARG A 610 -1.14 17.71 -4.55
C ARG A 610 -1.80 16.86 -5.64
N PRO A 611 -1.62 15.53 -5.61
CA PRO A 611 -2.25 14.68 -6.60
C PRO A 611 -3.76 14.59 -6.37
N SER A 612 -4.51 14.69 -7.46
CA SER A 612 -5.93 14.41 -7.52
C SER A 612 -6.15 13.09 -8.26
N HIS A 613 -7.16 12.33 -7.87
CA HIS A 613 -7.47 11.07 -8.53
C HIS A 613 -8.24 11.33 -9.83
N VAL A 614 -7.93 10.53 -10.86
CA VAL A 614 -8.71 10.48 -12.12
C VAL A 614 -8.84 9.03 -12.59
N THR A 615 -9.97 8.67 -13.16
CA THR A 615 -10.22 7.33 -13.71
C THR A 615 -9.96 7.33 -15.20
N LEU A 616 -9.02 6.53 -15.69
CA LEU A 616 -8.75 6.38 -17.11
C LEU A 616 -9.33 5.05 -17.57
N LEU A 617 -10.09 5.03 -18.67
CA LEU A 617 -10.54 3.80 -19.32
C LEU A 617 -10.04 3.76 -20.77
N ALA A 618 -9.39 2.66 -21.14
CA ALA A 618 -8.98 2.43 -22.53
C ALA A 618 -10.20 2.13 -23.39
N VAL A 619 -10.39 2.94 -24.44
CA VAL A 619 -11.44 2.76 -25.45
C VAL A 619 -11.05 1.69 -26.46
N ASN A 620 -9.77 1.60 -26.82
CA ASN A 620 -9.24 0.66 -27.82
C ASN A 620 -7.77 0.32 -27.54
N ASP A 621 -7.14 -0.46 -28.43
CA ASP A 621 -5.73 -0.88 -28.30
C ASP A 621 -4.74 0.30 -28.26
N ILE A 622 -5.07 1.45 -28.88
CA ILE A 622 -4.24 2.67 -28.80
C ILE A 622 -4.30 3.21 -27.36
N GLY A 623 -5.50 3.31 -26.80
CA GLY A 623 -5.74 3.69 -25.42
C GLY A 623 -5.01 2.80 -24.42
N LEU A 624 -5.12 1.48 -24.59
CA LEU A 624 -4.42 0.50 -23.77
C LEU A 624 -2.90 0.73 -23.78
N LYS A 625 -2.32 0.89 -24.98
CA LYS A 625 -0.89 1.18 -25.13
C LYS A 625 -0.50 2.50 -24.46
N ASN A 626 -1.37 3.51 -24.54
CA ASN A 626 -1.14 4.79 -23.89
C ASN A 626 -1.27 4.70 -22.36
N ILE A 627 -2.18 3.89 -21.81
CA ILE A 627 -2.21 3.57 -20.37
C ILE A 627 -0.89 2.93 -19.95
N TYR A 628 -0.35 1.95 -20.70
CA TYR A 628 0.96 1.38 -20.39
C TYR A 628 2.07 2.45 -20.39
N LYS A 629 2.05 3.42 -21.30
CA LYS A 629 3.01 4.53 -21.28
C LYS A 629 2.81 5.43 -20.06
N ILE A 630 1.57 5.76 -19.69
CA ILE A 630 1.23 6.58 -18.52
C ILE A 630 1.72 5.91 -17.23
N VAL A 631 1.44 4.61 -17.05
CA VAL A 631 1.98 3.81 -15.94
C VAL A 631 3.51 3.86 -15.96
N SER A 632 4.14 3.65 -17.12
CA SER A 632 5.61 3.65 -17.23
C SER A 632 6.23 5.00 -16.83
N ILE A 633 5.75 6.11 -17.40
CA ILE A 633 6.33 7.44 -17.13
C ILE A 633 6.01 7.92 -15.71
N SER A 634 4.86 7.54 -15.13
CA SER A 634 4.53 7.86 -13.75
C SER A 634 5.42 7.12 -12.74
N HIS A 635 5.90 5.93 -13.08
CA HIS A 635 6.82 5.14 -12.26
C HIS A 635 8.31 5.46 -12.47
N MET A 636 8.68 6.00 -13.65
CA MET A 636 10.07 6.31 -13.97
C MET A 636 10.39 7.81 -13.87
N ASN A 637 9.66 8.64 -14.62
CA ASN A 637 10.02 10.06 -14.81
C ASN A 637 9.34 10.97 -13.79
N TYR A 638 8.10 10.63 -13.41
CA TYR A 638 7.25 11.46 -12.56
C TYR A 638 6.93 10.78 -11.22
N PHE A 639 7.71 9.79 -10.83
CA PHE A 639 7.61 9.19 -9.52
C PHE A 639 8.14 10.15 -8.45
N TYR A 640 7.43 10.26 -7.34
CA TYR A 640 7.93 10.97 -6.16
C TYR A 640 7.77 10.12 -4.90
N ARG A 641 6.64 10.25 -4.21
CA ARG A 641 6.23 9.34 -3.13
C ARG A 641 5.23 8.31 -3.60
N VAL A 642 4.50 8.67 -4.65
CA VAL A 642 3.53 7.86 -5.38
C VAL A 642 3.78 8.12 -6.86
N PRO A 643 3.42 7.20 -7.77
CA PRO A 643 3.44 7.45 -9.20
C PRO A 643 2.44 8.57 -9.53
N ARG A 644 2.86 9.58 -10.29
CA ARG A 644 2.03 10.74 -10.68
C ARG A 644 2.08 10.97 -12.18
N ILE A 645 1.03 11.58 -12.72
CA ILE A 645 0.96 11.96 -14.13
C ILE A 645 0.68 13.46 -14.25
N PRO A 646 1.57 14.27 -14.85
CA PRO A 646 1.26 15.66 -15.16
C PRO A 646 0.15 15.77 -16.20
N ARG A 647 -0.72 16.79 -16.09
CA ARG A 647 -1.87 16.99 -17.00
C ARG A 647 -1.45 17.10 -18.46
N SER A 648 -0.36 17.80 -18.78
CA SER A 648 0.17 17.87 -20.15
C SER A 648 0.54 16.49 -20.70
N GLN A 649 1.07 15.59 -19.87
CA GLN A 649 1.44 14.24 -20.28
C GLN A 649 0.20 13.37 -20.44
N LEU A 650 -0.81 13.50 -19.57
CA LEU A 650 -2.10 12.84 -19.79
C LEU A 650 -2.72 13.29 -21.12
N GLN A 651 -2.75 14.60 -21.41
CA GLN A 651 -3.26 15.11 -22.69
C GLN A 651 -2.48 14.58 -23.90
N LYS A 652 -1.15 14.53 -23.81
CA LYS A 652 -0.29 13.97 -24.85
C LYS A 652 -0.61 12.51 -25.17
N TYR A 653 -1.00 11.71 -24.17
CA TYR A 653 -1.32 10.29 -24.33
C TYR A 653 -2.82 9.99 -24.25
N ARG A 654 -3.69 11.00 -24.37
CA ARG A 654 -5.14 10.85 -24.20
C ARG A 654 -5.83 10.10 -25.33
N GLU A 655 -5.22 10.04 -26.51
CA GLU A 655 -5.80 9.32 -27.65
C GLU A 655 -6.18 7.87 -27.27
N GLY A 656 -7.45 7.52 -27.50
CA GLY A 656 -8.01 6.22 -27.15
C GLY A 656 -8.34 6.03 -25.67
N ILE A 657 -8.31 7.09 -24.85
CA ILE A 657 -8.63 7.05 -23.41
C ILE A 657 -9.80 7.99 -23.14
N ILE A 658 -10.78 7.54 -22.36
CA ILE A 658 -11.77 8.41 -21.71
C ILE A 658 -11.44 8.63 -20.24
N VAL A 659 -11.66 9.85 -19.75
CA VAL A 659 -11.24 10.33 -18.43
C VAL A 659 -12.47 10.63 -17.56
N GLY A 660 -12.56 9.95 -16.42
CA GLY A 660 -13.56 10.13 -15.37
C GLY A 660 -13.03 10.94 -14.19
N THR A 661 -13.94 11.55 -13.43
CA THR A 661 -13.60 12.44 -12.30
C THR A 661 -13.23 11.72 -11.01
N ALA A 662 -13.26 10.38 -10.98
CA ALA A 662 -12.90 9.52 -9.86
C ALA A 662 -13.73 9.69 -8.57
N CYS A 663 -13.06 9.93 -7.44
CA CYS A 663 -13.63 9.83 -6.10
C CYS A 663 -13.65 11.18 -5.36
N ASP A 664 -13.77 11.17 -4.03
CA ASP A 664 -13.69 12.38 -3.19
C ASP A 664 -12.36 13.11 -3.30
N LYS A 665 -11.30 12.42 -3.72
CA LYS A 665 -9.99 13.00 -4.06
C LYS A 665 -9.87 13.46 -5.51
N GLY A 666 -10.96 13.40 -6.28
CA GLY A 666 -11.06 13.92 -7.63
C GLY A 666 -11.32 15.43 -7.64
N GLU A 667 -10.82 16.11 -8.67
CA GLU A 667 -10.86 17.59 -8.74
C GLU A 667 -12.27 18.18 -8.76
N VAL A 668 -13.23 17.47 -9.39
CA VAL A 668 -14.61 17.95 -9.49
C VAL A 668 -15.33 17.84 -8.15
N PHE A 669 -15.11 16.76 -7.39
CA PHE A 669 -15.73 16.58 -6.08
C PHE A 669 -15.14 17.55 -5.06
N GLU A 670 -13.81 17.62 -4.96
CA GLU A 670 -13.11 18.57 -4.08
C GLU A 670 -13.45 20.03 -4.46
N GLY A 671 -13.50 20.31 -5.78
CA GLY A 671 -13.93 21.60 -6.32
C GLY A 671 -15.35 21.96 -5.90
N MET A 672 -16.32 21.05 -5.99
CA MET A 672 -17.71 21.32 -5.60
C MET A 672 -17.85 21.63 -4.09
N MET A 673 -16.93 21.15 -3.26
CA MET A 673 -16.91 21.46 -1.83
C MET A 673 -16.30 22.84 -1.51
N GLN A 674 -15.30 23.26 -2.29
CA GLN A 674 -14.39 24.36 -1.89
C GLN A 674 -14.41 25.57 -2.84
N LYS A 675 -14.76 25.39 -4.11
CA LYS A 675 -14.59 26.38 -5.18
C LYS A 675 -15.92 26.96 -5.68
N ALA A 676 -15.82 28.08 -6.38
CA ALA A 676 -16.94 28.71 -7.07
C ALA A 676 -17.50 27.80 -8.19
N PRO A 677 -18.81 27.81 -8.47
CA PRO A 677 -19.42 26.99 -9.52
C PRO A 677 -18.74 27.10 -10.89
N ASP A 678 -18.39 28.32 -11.34
CA ASP A 678 -17.75 28.56 -12.63
C ASP A 678 -16.34 27.91 -12.72
N GLU A 679 -15.63 27.80 -11.60
CA GLU A 679 -14.30 27.16 -11.57
C GLU A 679 -14.42 25.65 -11.63
N VAL A 680 -15.42 25.08 -10.95
CA VAL A 680 -15.71 23.64 -11.01
C VAL A 680 -16.17 23.27 -12.42
N GLU A 681 -16.91 24.14 -13.10
CA GLU A 681 -17.30 23.98 -14.49
C GLU A 681 -16.08 23.91 -15.42
N ALA A 682 -15.15 24.86 -15.30
CA ALA A 682 -13.90 24.84 -16.06
C ALA A 682 -13.04 23.59 -15.79
N ILE A 683 -13.02 23.08 -14.55
CA ILE A 683 -12.35 21.83 -14.21
C ILE A 683 -13.06 20.65 -14.89
N ALA A 684 -14.39 20.59 -14.81
CA ALA A 684 -15.19 19.50 -15.36
C ALA A 684 -15.11 19.43 -16.90
N GLU A 685 -14.82 20.54 -17.59
CA GLU A 685 -14.58 20.56 -19.05
C GLU A 685 -13.48 19.59 -19.50
N PHE A 686 -12.48 19.30 -18.64
CA PHE A 686 -11.39 18.37 -18.95
C PHE A 686 -11.83 16.89 -19.04
N TYR A 687 -12.94 16.51 -18.42
CA TYR A 687 -13.34 15.11 -18.23
C TYR A 687 -14.35 14.64 -19.30
N ASP A 688 -14.36 13.36 -19.67
CA ASP A 688 -15.31 12.82 -20.65
C ASP A 688 -16.62 12.36 -20.00
N TYR A 689 -16.55 11.97 -18.73
CA TYR A 689 -17.70 11.62 -17.90
C TYR A 689 -17.44 12.02 -16.45
N ILE A 690 -18.51 12.18 -15.67
CA ILE A 690 -18.47 12.64 -14.28
C ILE A 690 -18.92 11.50 -13.39
N GLU A 691 -18.14 11.20 -12.36
CA GLU A 691 -18.42 10.16 -11.38
C GLU A 691 -19.05 10.75 -10.12
N VAL A 692 -20.05 10.02 -9.60
CA VAL A 692 -20.60 10.21 -8.25
C VAL A 692 -20.67 8.85 -7.57
N GLN A 693 -20.40 8.81 -6.27
CA GLN A 693 -20.43 7.56 -5.49
C GLN A 693 -21.61 7.56 -4.50
N PRO A 694 -22.02 6.40 -3.97
CA PRO A 694 -23.04 6.33 -2.93
C PRO A 694 -22.71 7.27 -1.76
N PRO A 695 -23.69 7.94 -1.14
CA PRO A 695 -23.42 8.81 0.01
C PRO A 695 -22.59 8.14 1.11
N SER A 696 -22.78 6.85 1.36
CA SER A 696 -22.00 6.06 2.32
C SER A 696 -20.50 6.01 2.02
N ASN A 697 -20.08 6.22 0.77
CA ASN A 697 -18.67 6.28 0.40
C ASN A 697 -17.99 7.56 0.89
N TYR A 698 -18.76 8.60 1.21
CA TYR A 698 -18.29 9.93 1.60
C TYR A 698 -18.52 10.25 3.07
N GLU A 699 -19.00 9.29 3.87
CA GLU A 699 -19.37 9.49 5.27
C GLU A 699 -18.19 10.00 6.12
N HIS A 700 -16.96 9.58 5.79
CA HIS A 700 -15.74 10.05 6.44
C HIS A 700 -15.52 11.56 6.31
N LEU A 701 -16.07 12.22 5.29
CA LEU A 701 -15.97 13.67 5.12
C LEU A 701 -16.80 14.42 6.17
N ILE A 702 -17.89 13.80 6.66
CA ILE A 702 -18.69 14.33 7.76
C ILE A 702 -17.94 14.12 9.08
N GLU A 703 -17.35 12.94 9.29
CA GLU A 703 -16.52 12.66 10.47
C GLU A 703 -15.32 13.62 10.59
N LEU A 704 -14.76 14.05 9.46
CA LEU A 704 -13.65 15.00 9.36
C LEU A 704 -14.09 16.47 9.41
N GLU A 705 -15.39 16.76 9.60
CA GLU A 705 -15.96 18.11 9.60
C GLU A 705 -15.74 18.89 8.28
N LEU A 706 -15.44 18.19 7.18
CA LEU A 706 -15.30 18.79 5.85
C LEU A 706 -16.66 18.98 5.16
N VAL A 707 -17.65 18.19 5.56
CA VAL A 707 -19.05 18.33 5.13
C VAL A 707 -19.92 18.40 6.37
N ARG A 708 -20.80 19.40 6.44
CA ARG A 708 -21.60 19.69 7.65
C ARG A 708 -22.48 18.52 8.10
N ASP A 709 -23.19 17.90 7.16
CA ASP A 709 -24.19 16.88 7.45
C ASP A 709 -24.55 16.08 6.19
N HIS A 710 -25.37 15.03 6.37
CA HIS A 710 -25.82 14.17 5.28
C HIS A 710 -26.65 14.90 4.21
N LYS A 711 -27.32 16.00 4.57
CA LYS A 711 -28.13 16.79 3.62
C LYS A 711 -27.20 17.60 2.71
N ALA A 712 -26.17 18.23 3.27
CA ALA A 712 -25.14 18.94 2.52
C ALA A 712 -24.39 17.99 1.57
N LEU A 713 -24.07 16.77 2.02
CA LEU A 713 -23.46 15.75 1.16
C LEU A 713 -24.34 15.41 -0.06
N LYS A 714 -25.64 15.17 0.16
CA LYS A 714 -26.60 14.92 -0.93
C LYS A 714 -26.75 16.13 -1.86
N GLU A 715 -26.65 17.34 -1.33
CA GLU A 715 -26.69 18.57 -2.12
C GLU A 715 -25.45 18.70 -3.00
N ILE A 716 -24.25 18.41 -2.49
CA ILE A 716 -23.01 18.35 -3.28
C ILE A 716 -23.16 17.37 -4.45
N ILE A 717 -23.60 16.14 -4.18
CA ILE A 717 -23.83 15.13 -5.22
C ILE A 717 -24.87 15.63 -6.25
N SER A 718 -25.97 16.23 -5.78
CA SER A 718 -27.01 16.79 -6.66
C SER A 718 -26.48 17.93 -7.54
N ASN A 719 -25.56 18.75 -7.02
CA ASN A 719 -24.94 19.83 -7.79
C ASN A 719 -23.95 19.30 -8.82
N ILE A 720 -23.23 18.22 -8.53
CA ILE A 720 -22.38 17.53 -9.52
C ILE A 720 -23.25 16.93 -10.65
N VAL A 721 -24.40 16.35 -10.32
CA VAL A 721 -25.36 15.84 -11.32
C VAL A 721 -25.85 16.98 -12.23
N LYS A 722 -26.28 18.11 -11.65
CA LYS A 722 -26.69 19.30 -12.42
C LYS A 722 -25.55 19.87 -13.28
N LEU A 723 -24.31 19.81 -12.79
CA LEU A 723 -23.14 20.25 -13.55
C LEU A 723 -22.94 19.36 -14.79
N GLY A 724 -23.07 18.04 -14.65
CA GLY A 724 -23.01 17.13 -15.79
C GLY A 724 -24.13 17.36 -16.81
N ASP A 725 -25.36 17.58 -16.33
CA ASP A 725 -26.49 17.95 -17.21
C ASP A 725 -26.20 19.27 -17.96
N LYS A 726 -25.65 20.28 -17.28
CA LYS A 726 -25.30 21.58 -17.87
C LYS A 726 -24.22 21.46 -18.95
N LEU A 727 -23.21 20.62 -18.70
CA LEU A 727 -22.08 20.40 -19.62
C LEU A 727 -22.35 19.33 -20.68
N GLU A 728 -23.54 18.71 -20.69
CA GLU A 728 -23.91 17.59 -21.54
C GLU A 728 -22.95 16.38 -21.41
N LYS A 729 -22.42 16.16 -20.19
CA LYS A 729 -21.49 15.06 -19.87
C LYS A 729 -22.21 13.95 -19.12
N PRO A 730 -22.02 12.66 -19.49
CA PRO A 730 -22.62 11.56 -18.76
C PRO A 730 -22.19 11.57 -17.30
N VAL A 731 -23.16 11.61 -16.39
CA VAL A 731 -22.92 11.41 -14.96
C VAL A 731 -23.16 9.93 -14.66
N VAL A 732 -22.19 9.26 -14.05
CA VAL A 732 -22.22 7.83 -13.75
C VAL A 732 -22.09 7.59 -12.26
N ALA A 733 -22.90 6.66 -11.74
CA ALA A 733 -22.79 6.21 -10.37
C ALA A 733 -21.79 5.05 -10.28
N THR A 734 -20.66 5.26 -9.59
CA THR A 734 -19.59 4.26 -9.44
C THR A 734 -19.45 3.80 -7.99
N GLY A 735 -19.06 2.53 -7.80
CA GLY A 735 -19.00 1.91 -6.47
C GLY A 735 -17.70 2.17 -5.72
N ASN A 736 -16.62 2.51 -6.43
CA ASN A 736 -15.26 2.59 -5.90
C ASN A 736 -14.87 1.31 -5.16
N VAL A 737 -15.15 0.16 -5.79
CA VAL A 737 -15.19 -1.15 -5.14
C VAL A 737 -13.79 -1.55 -4.69
N HIS A 738 -13.61 -1.91 -3.42
CA HIS A 738 -12.33 -2.47 -2.91
C HIS A 738 -12.45 -3.92 -2.44
N TYR A 739 -13.67 -4.41 -2.26
CA TYR A 739 -13.95 -5.76 -1.80
C TYR A 739 -15.33 -6.23 -2.31
N LEU A 740 -15.54 -7.54 -2.32
CA LEU A 740 -16.70 -8.15 -2.97
C LEU A 740 -17.96 -7.94 -2.13
N LYS A 741 -17.89 -8.24 -0.84
CA LYS A 741 -19.05 -8.20 0.06
C LYS A 741 -18.83 -7.26 1.23
N GLU A 742 -19.90 -6.79 1.85
CA GLU A 742 -19.83 -5.89 3.01
C GLU A 742 -18.98 -6.49 4.15
N GLU A 743 -19.08 -7.81 4.38
CA GLU A 743 -18.33 -8.54 5.40
C GLU A 743 -16.79 -8.46 5.18
N ASP A 744 -16.34 -8.36 3.93
CA ASP A 744 -14.92 -8.36 3.57
C ASP A 744 -14.20 -7.06 3.99
N LYS A 745 -14.95 -6.03 4.43
CA LYS A 745 -14.42 -4.76 4.94
C LYS A 745 -13.36 -4.96 6.02
N ILE A 746 -13.55 -5.94 6.91
CA ILE A 746 -12.62 -6.21 8.00
C ILE A 746 -11.21 -6.57 7.50
N HIS A 747 -11.11 -7.25 6.35
CA HIS A 747 -9.84 -7.60 5.74
C HIS A 747 -9.09 -6.35 5.26
N ARG A 748 -9.81 -5.40 4.65
CA ARG A 748 -9.25 -4.08 4.28
C ARG A 748 -8.82 -3.30 5.50
N GLU A 749 -9.63 -3.26 6.55
CA GLU A 749 -9.26 -2.58 7.80
C GLU A 749 -7.98 -3.16 8.40
N ILE A 750 -7.81 -4.49 8.40
CA ILE A 750 -6.58 -5.14 8.89
C ILE A 750 -5.37 -4.72 8.04
N LEU A 751 -5.49 -4.74 6.70
CA LEU A 751 -4.39 -4.33 5.81
C LEU A 751 -4.00 -2.87 6.00
N VAL A 752 -4.97 -1.96 6.01
CA VAL A 752 -4.73 -0.52 6.17
C VAL A 752 -4.13 -0.22 7.56
N ARG A 753 -4.64 -0.86 8.62
CA ARG A 753 -4.10 -0.69 9.99
C ARG A 753 -2.70 -1.25 10.15
N SER A 754 -2.32 -2.27 9.38
CA SER A 754 -0.95 -2.81 9.40
C SER A 754 0.12 -1.78 9.00
N GLN A 755 -0.26 -0.72 8.27
CA GLN A 755 0.63 0.36 7.84
C GLN A 755 0.79 1.47 8.89
N SER A 756 0.17 1.34 10.07
CA SER A 756 0.29 2.27 11.21
C SER A 756 -0.02 3.72 10.82
N GLY A 757 0.42 4.70 11.62
CA GLY A 757 0.17 6.14 11.39
C GLY A 757 0.77 6.73 10.09
N ALA A 758 1.49 5.92 9.30
CA ALA A 758 2.01 6.33 7.99
C ALA A 758 0.92 6.39 6.91
N ASN A 759 -0.14 5.57 7.01
CA ASN A 759 -1.28 5.65 6.11
C ASN A 759 -2.33 6.65 6.65
N PRO A 760 -2.63 7.73 5.91
CA PRO A 760 -3.65 8.72 6.32
C PRO A 760 -5.06 8.14 6.51
N LEU A 761 -5.37 7.00 5.89
CA LEU A 761 -6.66 6.31 6.04
C LEU A 761 -6.89 5.79 7.47
N ASN A 762 -5.83 5.61 8.27
CA ASN A 762 -5.97 5.23 9.69
C ASN A 762 -6.49 6.36 10.59
N ARG A 763 -6.76 7.56 10.03
CA ARG A 763 -7.23 8.72 10.79
C ARG A 763 -8.76 8.79 10.94
N HIS A 764 -9.50 8.04 10.15
CA HIS A 764 -10.97 8.03 10.11
C HIS A 764 -11.48 6.61 9.84
N LYS A 765 -12.79 6.41 9.94
CA LYS A 765 -13.40 5.12 9.63
C LYS A 765 -13.39 4.87 8.12
N LEU A 766 -13.04 3.66 7.68
CA LEU A 766 -13.06 3.33 6.25
C LEU A 766 -14.50 3.30 5.71
N PRO A 767 -14.75 3.82 4.50
CA PRO A 767 -16.07 3.78 3.88
C PRO A 767 -16.50 2.38 3.46
N ASP A 768 -17.81 2.20 3.27
CA ASP A 768 -18.41 0.97 2.77
C ASP A 768 -18.33 0.92 1.24
N VAL A 769 -17.41 0.12 0.73
CA VAL A 769 -17.06 0.06 -0.71
C VAL A 769 -17.05 -1.37 -1.22
N HIS A 770 -18.07 -2.14 -0.81
CA HIS A 770 -18.32 -3.46 -1.39
C HIS A 770 -18.88 -3.34 -2.81
N PHE A 771 -18.79 -4.43 -3.57
CA PHE A 771 -19.44 -4.51 -4.86
C PHE A 771 -20.95 -4.54 -4.66
N ARG A 772 -21.63 -3.43 -4.95
CA ARG A 772 -23.09 -3.30 -4.80
C ARG A 772 -23.85 -3.94 -5.98
N THR A 773 -25.09 -4.34 -5.75
CA THR A 773 -26.06 -4.70 -6.80
C THR A 773 -26.63 -3.45 -7.49
N THR A 774 -27.32 -3.62 -8.62
CA THR A 774 -28.08 -2.54 -9.26
C THR A 774 -29.13 -1.96 -8.31
N ASP A 775 -29.88 -2.81 -7.61
CA ASP A 775 -30.94 -2.41 -6.69
C ASP A 775 -30.41 -1.59 -5.51
N GLU A 776 -29.31 -2.04 -4.89
CA GLU A 776 -28.64 -1.29 -3.81
C GLU A 776 -28.15 0.07 -4.30
N MET A 777 -27.60 0.14 -5.51
CA MET A 777 -27.15 1.42 -6.08
C MET A 777 -28.31 2.38 -6.31
N LEU A 778 -29.42 1.91 -6.92
CA LEU A 778 -30.61 2.72 -7.13
C LEU A 778 -31.16 3.24 -5.79
N ALA A 779 -31.15 2.42 -4.74
CA ALA A 779 -31.56 2.84 -3.41
C ALA A 779 -30.66 3.97 -2.85
N GLN A 780 -29.34 3.88 -3.03
CA GLN A 780 -28.39 4.92 -2.60
C GLN A 780 -28.59 6.27 -3.29
N PHE A 781 -29.07 6.28 -4.53
CA PHE A 781 -29.31 7.49 -5.33
C PHE A 781 -30.78 7.92 -5.41
N SER A 782 -31.69 7.24 -4.69
CA SER A 782 -33.13 7.53 -4.70
C SER A 782 -33.50 8.99 -4.36
N PHE A 783 -32.64 9.71 -3.64
CA PHE A 783 -32.83 11.12 -3.30
C PHE A 783 -32.77 12.08 -4.51
N LEU A 784 -32.24 11.64 -5.65
CA LEU A 784 -32.23 12.40 -6.91
C LEU A 784 -33.55 12.26 -7.70
N GLY A 785 -34.44 11.36 -7.27
CA GLY A 785 -35.61 10.92 -8.02
C GLY A 785 -35.33 9.68 -8.88
N GLU A 786 -36.36 8.87 -9.10
CA GLU A 786 -36.27 7.55 -9.75
C GLU A 786 -35.65 7.61 -11.15
N GLU A 787 -36.10 8.54 -11.99
CA GLU A 787 -35.59 8.72 -13.36
C GLU A 787 -34.10 9.04 -13.38
N LYS A 788 -33.67 10.02 -12.58
CA LYS A 788 -32.27 10.44 -12.55
C LYS A 788 -31.38 9.38 -11.91
N ALA A 789 -31.85 8.69 -10.88
CA ALA A 789 -31.13 7.55 -10.29
C ALA A 789 -30.92 6.44 -11.33
N LYS A 790 -31.95 6.08 -12.10
CA LYS A 790 -31.85 5.09 -13.18
C LYS A 790 -30.92 5.54 -14.29
N GLU A 791 -30.99 6.81 -14.67
CA GLU A 791 -30.09 7.42 -15.65
C GLU A 791 -28.62 7.26 -15.28
N ILE A 792 -28.22 7.66 -14.07
CA ILE A 792 -26.79 7.65 -13.69
C ILE A 792 -26.30 6.26 -13.28
N VAL A 793 -27.17 5.39 -12.73
CA VAL A 793 -26.79 4.04 -12.27
C VAL A 793 -26.74 3.05 -13.42
N VAL A 794 -27.70 3.11 -14.34
CA VAL A 794 -27.88 2.09 -15.38
C VAL A 794 -27.51 2.64 -16.75
N PHE A 795 -28.23 3.67 -17.22
CA PHE A 795 -28.13 4.09 -18.61
C PHE A 795 -26.77 4.71 -18.94
N ASN A 796 -26.27 5.63 -18.11
CA ASN A 796 -24.98 6.27 -18.34
C ASN A 796 -23.80 5.31 -18.11
N THR A 797 -23.88 4.39 -17.14
CA THR A 797 -22.82 3.38 -16.94
C THR A 797 -22.76 2.41 -18.13
N GLN A 798 -23.90 1.95 -18.64
CA GLN A 798 -23.98 1.16 -19.86
C GLN A 798 -23.49 1.96 -21.08
N LYS A 799 -23.84 3.26 -21.17
CA LYS A 799 -23.39 4.15 -22.24
C LYS A 799 -21.87 4.24 -22.27
N VAL A 800 -21.22 4.51 -21.14
CA VAL A 800 -19.74 4.53 -21.05
C VAL A 800 -19.15 3.17 -21.44
N ALA A 801 -19.70 2.07 -20.93
CA ALA A 801 -19.24 0.72 -21.28
C ALA A 801 -19.38 0.40 -22.78
N SER A 802 -20.39 0.96 -23.45
CA SER A 802 -20.63 0.79 -24.89
C SER A 802 -19.67 1.57 -25.77
N MET A 803 -19.04 2.64 -25.25
CA MET A 803 -18.03 3.41 -25.97
C MET A 803 -16.72 2.64 -26.15
N ILE A 804 -16.45 1.67 -25.28
CA ILE A 804 -15.20 0.93 -25.23
C ILE A 804 -15.27 -0.28 -26.18
N GLU A 805 -14.18 -0.66 -26.82
CA GLU A 805 -14.07 -1.85 -27.68
C GLU A 805 -13.74 -3.11 -26.84
N GLU A 806 -13.70 -4.28 -27.47
CA GLU A 806 -13.17 -5.49 -26.83
C GLU A 806 -11.65 -5.52 -27.04
N ILE A 807 -10.90 -5.39 -25.94
CA ILE A 807 -9.44 -5.16 -25.96
C ILE A 807 -8.71 -6.42 -25.49
N LYS A 808 -7.55 -6.71 -26.09
CA LYS A 808 -6.64 -7.78 -25.66
C LYS A 808 -5.39 -7.19 -25.00
N PRO A 809 -5.25 -7.23 -23.66
CA PRO A 809 -4.11 -6.62 -22.97
C PRO A 809 -2.80 -7.37 -23.19
N ILE A 810 -2.88 -8.64 -23.57
CA ILE A 810 -1.75 -9.53 -23.83
C ILE A 810 -1.91 -10.09 -25.25
N LYS A 811 -0.81 -10.08 -26.00
CA LYS A 811 -0.75 -10.61 -27.36
C LYS A 811 -0.59 -12.12 -27.34
N ASP A 812 -1.16 -12.79 -28.33
CA ASP A 812 -1.14 -14.25 -28.46
C ASP A 812 0.20 -14.76 -29.06
N ASP A 813 0.85 -13.95 -29.89
CA ASP A 813 2.05 -14.35 -30.64
C ASP A 813 3.38 -14.11 -29.89
N LEU A 814 4.36 -14.97 -30.15
CA LEU A 814 5.76 -14.76 -29.76
C LEU A 814 6.44 -13.80 -30.75
N TYR A 815 7.12 -12.77 -30.23
CA TYR A 815 7.93 -11.85 -31.03
C TYR A 815 9.43 -12.14 -30.81
N THR A 816 10.07 -12.76 -31.80
CA THR A 816 11.49 -13.15 -31.72
C THR A 816 12.42 -12.03 -32.16
N PRO A 817 13.56 -11.82 -31.49
CA PRO A 817 14.54 -10.80 -31.88
C PRO A 817 15.27 -11.19 -33.17
N LYS A 818 15.84 -10.19 -33.86
CA LYS A 818 16.67 -10.38 -35.06
C LYS A 818 17.97 -9.60 -34.92
N ILE A 819 19.09 -10.29 -35.10
CA ILE A 819 20.43 -9.70 -35.22
C ILE A 819 21.04 -10.27 -36.51
N GLU A 820 21.52 -9.38 -37.37
CA GLU A 820 22.13 -9.76 -38.65
C GLU A 820 23.34 -10.69 -38.41
N GLY A 821 23.41 -11.80 -39.14
CA GLY A 821 24.48 -12.80 -39.04
C GLY A 821 24.36 -13.81 -37.89
N ALA A 822 23.38 -13.67 -36.98
CA ALA A 822 23.29 -14.56 -35.81
C ALA A 822 23.02 -16.03 -36.18
N ASP A 823 22.19 -16.29 -37.19
CA ASP A 823 21.85 -17.64 -37.64
C ASP A 823 23.08 -18.37 -38.20
N ASP A 824 23.88 -17.66 -38.99
CA ASP A 824 25.11 -18.18 -39.60
C ASP A 824 26.21 -18.35 -38.53
N GLU A 825 26.37 -17.38 -37.61
CA GLU A 825 27.36 -17.45 -36.53
C GLU A 825 27.10 -18.66 -35.62
N ILE A 826 25.85 -18.93 -35.24
CA ILE A 826 25.50 -20.11 -34.43
C ILE A 826 25.77 -21.41 -35.17
N ARG A 827 25.45 -21.47 -36.47
CA ARG A 827 25.76 -22.63 -37.31
C ARG A 827 27.27 -22.89 -37.34
N ASP A 828 28.04 -21.87 -37.68
CA ASP A 828 29.50 -21.99 -37.84
C ASP A 828 30.19 -22.33 -36.52
N MET A 829 29.79 -21.72 -35.41
CA MET A 829 30.30 -22.06 -34.08
C MET A 829 30.04 -23.52 -33.73
N SER A 830 28.81 -23.98 -33.95
CA SER A 830 28.39 -25.35 -33.60
C SER A 830 29.19 -26.40 -34.38
N TYR A 831 29.29 -26.25 -35.70
CA TYR A 831 30.06 -27.17 -36.54
C TYR A 831 31.56 -27.08 -36.25
N SER A 832 32.11 -25.88 -36.03
CA SER A 832 33.53 -25.70 -35.75
C SER A 832 33.94 -26.35 -34.44
N MET A 833 33.14 -26.22 -33.38
CA MET A 833 33.39 -26.89 -32.10
C MET A 833 33.21 -28.41 -32.22
N ALA A 834 32.16 -28.86 -32.90
CA ALA A 834 31.93 -30.29 -33.10
C ALA A 834 33.10 -30.95 -33.86
N ARG A 835 33.62 -30.31 -34.92
CA ARG A 835 34.78 -30.83 -35.67
C ARG A 835 36.05 -30.86 -34.83
N ARG A 836 36.21 -29.91 -33.90
CA ARG A 836 37.34 -29.90 -32.96
C ARG A 836 37.30 -31.11 -32.01
N ILE A 837 36.11 -31.53 -31.58
CA ILE A 837 35.93 -32.63 -30.62
C ILE A 837 35.87 -34.00 -31.32
N TYR A 838 35.06 -34.13 -32.37
CA TYR A 838 34.73 -35.40 -33.02
C TYR A 838 35.43 -35.62 -34.37
N GLY A 839 36.24 -34.67 -34.83
CA GLY A 839 37.00 -34.72 -36.09
C GLY A 839 36.30 -34.04 -37.28
N ASP A 840 37.07 -33.75 -38.34
CA ASP A 840 36.58 -33.03 -39.53
C ASP A 840 35.45 -33.81 -40.25
N ASN A 841 35.58 -35.13 -40.30
CA ASN A 841 34.53 -36.02 -40.79
C ASN A 841 33.66 -36.44 -39.60
N LEU A 842 32.62 -35.65 -39.30
CA LEU A 842 31.75 -35.88 -38.15
C LEU A 842 31.08 -37.26 -38.22
N PRO A 843 30.96 -37.97 -37.08
CA PRO A 843 30.11 -39.14 -37.00
C PRO A 843 28.66 -38.80 -37.37
N GLU A 844 27.98 -39.72 -38.06
CA GLU A 844 26.61 -39.51 -38.57
C GLU A 844 25.62 -39.11 -37.45
N ILE A 845 25.79 -39.67 -36.24
CA ILE A 845 24.97 -39.34 -35.07
C ILE A 845 25.11 -37.86 -34.63
N VAL A 846 26.32 -37.31 -34.76
CA VAL A 846 26.64 -35.92 -34.40
C VAL A 846 26.10 -34.96 -35.46
N GLU A 847 26.37 -35.25 -36.74
CA GLU A 847 25.92 -34.41 -37.86
C GLU A 847 24.39 -34.34 -37.93
N LYS A 848 23.70 -35.48 -37.84
CA LYS A 848 22.22 -35.53 -37.80
C LYS A 848 21.64 -34.76 -36.62
N ARG A 849 22.30 -34.81 -35.45
CA ARG A 849 21.86 -34.06 -34.26
C ARG A 849 21.98 -32.56 -34.50
N ILE A 850 23.13 -32.06 -34.97
CA ILE A 850 23.35 -30.64 -35.25
C ILE A 850 22.35 -30.11 -36.29
N GLU A 851 22.15 -30.83 -37.40
CA GLU A 851 21.24 -30.38 -38.47
C GLU A 851 19.79 -30.28 -37.99
N LYS A 852 19.31 -31.29 -37.26
CA LYS A 852 17.96 -31.32 -36.68
C LYS A 852 17.76 -30.14 -35.73
N GLU A 853 18.70 -29.93 -34.81
CA GLU A 853 18.60 -28.86 -33.82
C GLU A 853 18.70 -27.48 -34.45
N LEU A 854 19.69 -27.20 -35.31
CA LEU A 854 19.87 -25.90 -35.95
C LEU A 854 18.65 -25.52 -36.81
N LYS A 855 18.07 -26.48 -37.55
CA LYS A 855 16.86 -26.21 -38.33
C LYS A 855 15.70 -25.76 -37.44
N SER A 856 15.56 -26.35 -36.25
CA SER A 856 14.55 -25.97 -35.28
C SER A 856 14.85 -24.62 -34.63
N ILE A 857 16.08 -24.42 -34.14
CA ILE A 857 16.52 -23.20 -33.45
C ILE A 857 16.41 -21.98 -34.36
N ILE A 858 16.90 -22.07 -35.59
CA ILE A 858 16.83 -20.99 -36.58
C ILE A 858 15.39 -20.81 -37.08
N GLY A 859 14.70 -21.91 -37.42
CA GLY A 859 13.34 -21.88 -37.95
C GLY A 859 12.32 -21.24 -37.02
N HIS A 860 12.52 -21.35 -35.71
CA HIS A 860 11.67 -20.73 -34.69
C HIS A 860 12.26 -19.44 -34.08
N GLY A 861 13.36 -18.90 -34.63
CA GLY A 861 13.89 -17.58 -34.25
C GLY A 861 14.67 -17.51 -32.94
N PHE A 862 15.23 -18.63 -32.47
CA PHE A 862 15.97 -18.72 -31.19
C PHE A 862 17.49 -18.53 -31.32
N ALA A 863 18.04 -18.44 -32.53
CA ALA A 863 19.50 -18.32 -32.73
C ALA A 863 20.10 -17.09 -32.02
N VAL A 864 19.39 -15.95 -32.03
CA VAL A 864 19.84 -14.73 -31.35
C VAL A 864 20.03 -14.96 -29.85
N ILE A 865 19.08 -15.63 -29.17
CA ILE A 865 19.21 -15.84 -27.73
C ILE A 865 20.29 -16.86 -27.38
N TYR A 866 20.56 -17.85 -28.24
CA TYR A 866 21.72 -18.73 -28.12
C TYR A 866 23.02 -17.93 -28.21
N LEU A 867 23.10 -17.04 -29.20
CA LEU A 867 24.30 -16.24 -29.43
C LEU A 867 24.59 -15.28 -28.28
N ILE A 868 23.56 -14.62 -27.76
CA ILE A 868 23.70 -13.77 -26.57
C ILE A 868 24.08 -14.60 -25.35
N SER A 869 23.49 -15.78 -25.15
CA SER A 869 23.82 -16.67 -24.04
C SER A 869 25.28 -17.13 -24.09
N HIS A 870 25.79 -17.52 -25.26
CA HIS A 870 27.21 -17.83 -25.45
C HIS A 870 28.09 -16.63 -25.04
N LYS A 871 27.77 -15.43 -25.54
CA LYS A 871 28.55 -14.22 -25.23
C LYS A 871 28.51 -13.89 -23.73
N LEU A 872 27.39 -14.12 -23.05
CA LEU A 872 27.27 -13.95 -21.59
C LEU A 872 28.17 -14.94 -20.83
N VAL A 873 28.13 -16.23 -21.19
CA VAL A 873 28.98 -17.26 -20.56
C VAL A 873 30.45 -16.94 -20.79
N LYS A 874 30.84 -16.67 -22.04
CA LYS A 874 32.23 -16.33 -22.38
C LYS A 874 32.73 -15.11 -21.63
N LYS A 875 31.94 -14.03 -21.58
CA LYS A 875 32.30 -12.84 -20.83
C LYS A 875 32.50 -13.15 -19.34
N SER A 876 31.61 -13.92 -18.74
CA SER A 876 31.72 -14.32 -17.33
C SER A 876 33.01 -15.08 -17.07
N LEU A 877 33.37 -16.03 -17.94
CA LEU A 877 34.62 -16.80 -17.85
C LEU A 877 35.85 -15.91 -18.01
N ASP A 878 35.85 -14.98 -18.98
CA ASP A 878 36.92 -14.00 -19.18
C ASP A 878 37.10 -13.08 -17.96
N ASP A 879 36.00 -12.76 -17.26
CA ASP A 879 35.99 -11.99 -16.01
C ASP A 879 36.38 -12.82 -14.77
N GLY A 880 36.64 -14.13 -14.93
CA GLY A 880 37.07 -15.04 -13.86
C GLY A 880 35.94 -15.72 -13.09
N TYR A 881 34.70 -15.65 -13.58
CA TYR A 881 33.52 -16.26 -12.95
C TYR A 881 32.97 -17.41 -13.79
N LEU A 882 33.06 -18.63 -13.25
CA LEU A 882 32.43 -19.82 -13.84
C LEU A 882 30.90 -19.68 -13.85
N VAL A 883 30.26 -20.26 -14.87
CA VAL A 883 28.80 -20.27 -15.02
C VAL A 883 28.32 -21.70 -14.97
N GLY A 884 27.43 -22.02 -14.04
CA GLY A 884 26.80 -23.34 -13.94
C GLY A 884 25.69 -23.53 -14.96
N SER A 885 25.65 -24.71 -15.58
CA SER A 885 24.56 -25.14 -16.47
C SER A 885 23.26 -25.35 -15.68
N ARG A 886 22.12 -24.95 -16.25
CA ARG A 886 20.81 -25.15 -15.63
C ARG A 886 19.70 -25.29 -16.68
N GLY A 887 18.58 -25.88 -16.26
CA GLY A 887 17.34 -25.87 -17.04
C GLY A 887 17.35 -26.81 -18.23
N SER A 888 16.38 -26.60 -19.12
CA SER A 888 16.14 -27.52 -20.26
C SER A 888 17.12 -27.35 -21.42
N VAL A 889 17.94 -26.28 -21.43
CA VAL A 889 18.93 -26.02 -22.50
C VAL A 889 20.01 -27.11 -22.58
N GLY A 890 20.28 -27.82 -21.48
CA GLY A 890 21.17 -28.99 -21.44
C GLY A 890 20.73 -30.16 -22.34
N SER A 891 19.50 -30.13 -22.87
CA SER A 891 19.03 -31.10 -23.86
C SER A 891 19.40 -30.76 -25.31
N SER A 892 19.98 -29.57 -25.56
CA SER A 892 20.42 -29.12 -26.89
C SER A 892 21.92 -29.31 -27.09
N PHE A 893 22.29 -30.16 -28.05
CA PHE A 893 23.68 -30.38 -28.43
C PHE A 893 24.30 -29.13 -29.06
N VAL A 894 23.50 -28.32 -29.77
CA VAL A 894 23.93 -27.00 -30.26
C VAL A 894 24.33 -26.09 -29.08
N ALA A 895 23.63 -26.15 -27.95
CA ALA A 895 24.00 -25.41 -26.75
C ALA A 895 25.33 -25.89 -26.15
N THR A 896 25.58 -27.20 -26.17
CA THR A 896 26.89 -27.78 -25.77
C THR A 896 28.00 -27.26 -26.68
N MET A 897 27.80 -27.28 -28.00
CA MET A 897 28.81 -26.86 -28.99
C MET A 897 29.04 -25.35 -29.03
N THR A 898 28.09 -24.57 -28.52
CA THR A 898 28.23 -23.12 -28.34
C THR A 898 28.63 -22.75 -26.91
N GLU A 899 29.03 -23.73 -26.08
CA GLU A 899 29.54 -23.52 -24.71
C GLU A 899 28.54 -22.78 -23.81
N ILE A 900 27.23 -22.88 -24.10
CA ILE A 900 26.16 -22.36 -23.25
C ILE A 900 25.93 -23.31 -22.07
N THR A 901 26.14 -24.61 -22.29
CA THR A 901 26.00 -25.65 -21.29
C THR A 901 27.14 -26.66 -21.38
N GLU A 902 27.52 -27.20 -20.23
CA GLU A 902 28.49 -28.30 -20.09
C GLU A 902 27.83 -29.67 -20.26
N VAL A 903 26.50 -29.74 -20.30
CA VAL A 903 25.76 -31.00 -20.47
C VAL A 903 25.80 -31.40 -21.93
N ASN A 904 26.29 -32.61 -22.22
CA ASN A 904 26.27 -33.19 -23.57
C ASN A 904 25.10 -34.16 -23.73
N PRO A 905 24.08 -33.83 -24.54
CA PRO A 905 22.86 -34.64 -24.63
C PRO A 905 22.93 -35.81 -25.63
N LEU A 906 24.09 -36.07 -26.24
CA LEU A 906 24.27 -37.26 -27.07
C LEU A 906 24.20 -38.55 -26.22
N PRO A 907 24.00 -39.72 -26.84
CA PRO A 907 24.12 -41.00 -26.13
C PRO A 907 25.50 -41.16 -25.49
N PRO A 908 25.64 -42.00 -24.44
CA PRO A 908 26.92 -42.30 -23.81
C PRO A 908 27.99 -42.65 -24.84
N HIS A 909 29.16 -42.04 -24.73
CA HIS A 909 30.24 -42.26 -25.69
C HIS A 909 31.63 -42.01 -25.11
N TYR A 910 32.62 -42.63 -25.75
CA TYR A 910 34.02 -42.28 -25.64
C TYR A 910 34.43 -41.33 -26.76
N VAL A 911 35.31 -40.37 -26.48
CA VAL A 911 35.97 -39.55 -27.49
C VAL A 911 37.44 -39.31 -27.15
N CYS A 912 38.34 -39.58 -28.09
CA CYS A 912 39.78 -39.44 -27.87
C CYS A 912 40.18 -37.96 -28.03
N PRO A 913 40.80 -37.33 -27.02
CA PRO A 913 41.21 -35.93 -27.11
C PRO A 913 42.37 -35.68 -28.10
N SER A 914 43.08 -36.74 -28.53
CA SER A 914 44.24 -36.66 -29.43
C SER A 914 43.87 -36.99 -30.87
N CYS A 915 43.33 -38.18 -31.13
CA CYS A 915 43.02 -38.63 -32.50
C CYS A 915 41.54 -38.52 -32.88
N GLN A 916 40.70 -37.97 -32.01
CA GLN A 916 39.26 -37.70 -32.24
C GLN A 916 38.39 -38.94 -32.55
N HIS A 917 38.95 -40.15 -32.41
CA HIS A 917 38.17 -41.37 -32.52
C HIS A 917 37.07 -41.41 -31.45
N SER A 918 35.86 -41.78 -31.83
CA SER A 918 34.70 -41.88 -30.94
C SER A 918 33.99 -43.22 -31.05
N GLU A 919 33.38 -43.65 -29.94
CA GLU A 919 32.57 -44.87 -29.81
C GLU A 919 31.27 -44.53 -29.06
N PHE A 920 30.10 -44.72 -29.68
CA PHE A 920 28.79 -44.39 -29.11
C PHE A 920 28.02 -45.66 -28.70
N PHE A 921 27.24 -45.56 -27.62
CA PHE A 921 26.37 -46.62 -27.10
C PHE A 921 24.92 -46.11 -27.10
N ASP A 922 24.12 -46.58 -28.06
CA ASP A 922 22.72 -46.17 -28.28
C ASP A 922 21.70 -47.29 -27.99
N ASP A 923 22.15 -48.41 -27.43
CA ASP A 923 21.33 -49.56 -27.07
C ASP A 923 20.60 -49.41 -25.72
N GLY A 924 20.83 -48.29 -25.01
CA GLY A 924 20.25 -47.99 -23.69
C GLY A 924 20.83 -48.84 -22.55
N SER A 925 21.90 -49.59 -22.80
CA SER A 925 22.55 -50.43 -21.77
C SER A 925 23.31 -49.60 -20.72
N VAL A 926 23.71 -48.38 -21.08
CA VAL A 926 24.42 -47.42 -20.23
C VAL A 926 23.56 -46.16 -20.11
N GLY A 927 23.36 -45.66 -18.88
CA GLY A 927 22.54 -44.47 -18.63
C GLY A 927 23.26 -43.15 -18.92
N SER A 928 24.56 -43.06 -18.60
CA SER A 928 25.38 -41.87 -18.81
C SER A 928 26.81 -42.26 -19.19
N GLY A 929 27.45 -41.48 -20.05
CA GLY A 929 28.86 -41.64 -20.39
C GLY A 929 29.78 -41.54 -19.17
N PHE A 930 29.36 -40.83 -18.12
CA PHE A 930 30.13 -40.79 -16.87
C PHE A 930 30.19 -42.13 -16.14
N ASP A 931 29.24 -43.03 -16.40
CA ASP A 931 29.20 -44.39 -15.83
C ASP A 931 30.10 -45.37 -16.60
N LEU A 932 30.61 -44.99 -17.78
CA LEU A 932 31.52 -45.81 -18.55
C LEU A 932 32.85 -46.00 -17.78
N PRO A 933 33.44 -47.21 -17.79
CA PRO A 933 34.75 -47.43 -17.19
C PRO A 933 35.84 -46.63 -17.92
N ASP A 934 36.97 -46.36 -17.27
CA ASP A 934 38.10 -45.73 -17.96
C ASP A 934 38.67 -46.70 -19.01
N LYS A 935 38.99 -46.17 -20.21
CA LYS A 935 39.43 -46.94 -21.37
C LYS A 935 40.45 -46.14 -22.18
N ASP A 936 41.49 -46.79 -22.69
CA ASP A 936 42.44 -46.16 -23.62
C ASP A 936 41.96 -46.26 -25.07
N CYS A 937 42.31 -45.26 -25.86
CA CYS A 937 41.95 -45.20 -27.26
C CYS A 937 42.66 -46.31 -28.05
N PRO A 938 41.92 -47.19 -28.74
CA PRO A 938 42.52 -48.31 -29.47
C PRO A 938 43.33 -47.87 -30.70
N LYS A 939 43.22 -46.60 -31.13
CA LYS A 939 43.96 -46.07 -32.30
C LYS A 939 45.30 -45.43 -31.94
N CYS A 940 45.39 -44.72 -30.81
CA CYS A 940 46.58 -43.95 -30.45
C CYS A 940 47.10 -44.18 -29.03
N GLY A 941 46.41 -44.98 -28.22
CA GLY A 941 46.80 -45.31 -26.85
C GLY A 941 46.54 -44.22 -25.81
N GLU A 942 45.99 -43.07 -26.20
CA GLU A 942 45.64 -41.97 -25.29
C GLU A 942 44.35 -42.29 -24.52
N ALA A 943 44.26 -41.92 -23.24
CA ALA A 943 43.07 -42.13 -22.43
C ALA A 943 41.83 -41.45 -23.05
N PHE A 944 40.70 -42.17 -23.14
CA PHE A 944 39.45 -41.59 -23.63
C PHE A 944 38.85 -40.58 -22.64
N LYS A 945 38.21 -39.53 -23.18
CA LYS A 945 37.18 -38.79 -22.44
C LYS A 945 35.85 -39.51 -22.56
N LYS A 946 35.00 -39.37 -21.54
CA LYS A 946 33.70 -40.02 -21.41
C LYS A 946 32.64 -38.95 -21.26
N ASP A 947 31.57 -39.03 -22.04
CA ASP A 947 30.52 -38.01 -22.06
C ASP A 947 29.20 -38.54 -22.65
N GLY A 948 28.14 -37.73 -22.62
CA GLY A 948 26.83 -38.05 -23.19
C GLY A 948 25.84 -38.57 -22.14
N HIS A 949 24.65 -37.98 -22.09
CA HIS A 949 23.61 -38.29 -21.09
C HIS A 949 22.27 -38.71 -21.70
N ASP A 950 22.25 -38.98 -23.01
CA ASP A 950 21.08 -39.44 -23.78
C ASP A 950 19.81 -38.61 -23.56
N ILE A 951 19.93 -37.27 -23.71
CA ILE A 951 18.83 -36.34 -23.44
C ILE A 951 18.16 -35.95 -24.76
N PRO A 952 16.84 -36.11 -24.90
CA PRO A 952 16.13 -35.75 -26.13
C PRO A 952 15.95 -34.24 -26.25
N PHE A 953 16.31 -33.69 -27.42
CA PHE A 953 16.22 -32.26 -27.76
C PHE A 953 14.81 -31.68 -27.59
N GLU A 954 13.78 -32.49 -27.85
CA GLU A 954 12.38 -32.08 -27.77
C GLU A 954 11.94 -31.70 -26.35
N THR A 955 12.73 -32.04 -25.32
CA THR A 955 12.55 -31.51 -23.96
C THR A 955 12.65 -29.99 -23.93
N PHE A 956 13.48 -29.40 -24.81
CA PHE A 956 13.67 -27.96 -24.92
C PHE A 956 12.56 -27.29 -25.75
N LEU A 957 12.50 -27.54 -27.06
CA LEU A 957 11.62 -26.84 -28.00
C LEU A 957 10.31 -27.56 -28.36
N GLY A 958 10.07 -28.76 -27.79
CA GLY A 958 8.96 -29.61 -28.23
C GLY A 958 9.16 -30.16 -29.65
N PHE A 959 8.14 -30.84 -30.17
CA PHE A 959 8.20 -31.45 -31.51
C PHE A 959 7.80 -30.47 -32.63
N LYS A 960 7.03 -29.43 -32.31
CA LYS A 960 6.48 -28.47 -33.28
C LYS A 960 6.99 -27.04 -33.09
N GLY A 961 7.89 -26.81 -32.15
CA GLY A 961 8.31 -25.45 -31.75
C GLY A 961 7.17 -24.64 -31.12
N ASP A 962 6.17 -25.33 -30.58
CA ASP A 962 5.01 -24.78 -29.87
C ASP A 962 5.33 -24.39 -28.42
N LYS A 963 6.46 -24.88 -27.91
CA LYS A 963 7.02 -24.46 -26.64
C LYS A 963 7.98 -23.29 -26.87
N VAL A 964 7.84 -22.24 -26.06
CA VAL A 964 8.79 -21.12 -25.99
C VAL A 964 9.70 -21.35 -24.78
N PRO A 965 10.90 -21.94 -24.94
CA PRO A 965 11.79 -22.19 -23.82
C PRO A 965 12.65 -20.96 -23.47
N ASP A 966 13.13 -20.97 -22.24
CA ASP A 966 14.16 -20.08 -21.69
C ASP A 966 15.55 -20.74 -21.68
N ILE A 967 16.60 -19.93 -21.68
CA ILE A 967 17.99 -20.38 -21.47
C ILE A 967 18.40 -19.97 -20.06
N ASP A 968 18.56 -20.95 -19.18
CA ASP A 968 18.92 -20.75 -17.78
C ASP A 968 20.44 -20.81 -17.57
N LEU A 969 21.03 -19.71 -17.07
CA LEU A 969 22.43 -19.62 -16.70
C LEU A 969 22.57 -19.36 -15.19
N SER A 970 23.41 -20.13 -14.50
CA SER A 970 23.68 -19.94 -13.06
C SER A 970 25.01 -19.22 -12.87
N ALA A 971 24.97 -17.89 -12.82
CA ALA A 971 26.15 -17.07 -12.49
C ALA A 971 26.32 -16.91 -10.98
N THR A 972 27.56 -16.78 -10.51
CA THR A 972 27.89 -16.45 -9.12
C THR A 972 27.33 -15.06 -8.76
N ARG A 973 26.62 -14.96 -7.63
CA ARG A 973 26.20 -13.66 -7.08
C ARG A 973 27.44 -12.96 -6.53
N SER A 974 27.83 -11.85 -7.16
CA SER A 974 28.87 -10.93 -6.66
C SER A 974 28.38 -10.09 -5.49
#